data_AF-A0A9D2JG63-F1
#
_entry.id   AF-A0A9D2JG63-F1
#
_cell.length_a   1.000
_cell.length_b   1.000
_cell.length_c   1.000
_cell.angle_alpha   90.00
_cell.angle_beta   90.00
_cell.angle_gamma   90.00
#
_symmetry.space_group_name_H-M   'P 1'
#
loop_
_entity.id
_entity.type
_entity.pdbx_description
1 polymer ?
#
loop_
_entity_poly.entity_id
_entity_poly.type
_entity_poly.pdbx_seq_one_letter_code
_entity_poly.pdbx_strand_id
1 'polypeptide(L)'
;MKQHTIRTVYAVHHSHTDIGYTDLQEHVIDLQVDYIRTALRLMQDPAHADFRWNCETLYCVEQFFKAATPEEQQQFLTLAAQGRLGLSANYLNFTDLLDCSIFARRLAAWRERFAQAGITLNTAMCADINGISMGQRDAMLDNGIEFLYTNIHCHHGMYPLYQNQNAYFWENAAGHRLLVWNGEHYNLGNVLGLRPNHIPNFMTQDRLGSGPAPQDDVEALAQNLDNYLTECEENGYPYDFILASVSGVFSDNAPPEPLILQTIQGYNQKYGDTVQVRMVSLQELYAAIAPKLRDAPVFHGDLNDWWANGVGSTPYAVKHYRDACRSYELARRLDPDLETHDPALAREAEDSLLLYAEHTWGHSASITNPYESMVVDLDMRKNGYASRAHEAAARMLGRIARDQGDCLRYYATEGTIQVHNPTGLTGPRAVEFYVETLPAGLPDAVIRTEDGRELRCQVSPHPRGRRISFVDTFAPGEVKRYTYYKKEAEETRLNTRHCYVGAERIRDIVNAFDPVTYRLPYEFENQFFRLEYQVGKGLCRLYDKRSGRDLLPKEGVPFFTPVYECTPVRPGITDVYEERRLLGRNIRGQHAKQYPAVLEEVVCEERGPVFTILRLRGSMTGSMHCDVVLKLYEDLPRIDLRLELGKTLSTDIESVYLPLTLDLPDHQLWLRKGGREAMRPGVDQLPGTNMEYSMSDDGLAWVGEGGGVLLAAMDTPL
;
A
#
# COMPACT_ATOMS: atom_id res chain seq x y z
N MET A 1 -22.29 -6.56 42.32
CA MET A 1 -21.79 -7.14 41.06
C MET A 1 -22.46 -8.48 40.83
N LYS A 2 -22.79 -8.78 39.58
CA LYS A 2 -23.36 -10.06 39.16
C LYS A 2 -22.30 -11.16 39.21
N GLN A 3 -22.75 -12.41 39.18
CA GLN A 3 -21.85 -13.55 39.02
C GLN A 3 -21.60 -13.76 37.52
N HIS A 4 -20.36 -13.54 37.08
CA HIS A 4 -19.96 -13.72 35.68
C HIS A 4 -19.33 -15.10 35.43
N THR A 5 -19.55 -15.61 34.22
CA THR A 5 -18.80 -16.72 33.62
C THR A 5 -17.40 -16.28 33.20
N ILE A 6 -17.25 -15.01 32.78
CA ILE A 6 -15.96 -14.36 32.56
C ILE A 6 -15.28 -14.16 33.91
N ARG A 7 -14.05 -14.67 34.06
CA ARG A 7 -13.27 -14.65 35.32
C ARG A 7 -12.05 -13.75 35.27
N THR A 8 -11.52 -13.49 34.08
CA THR A 8 -10.27 -12.74 33.93
C THR A 8 -10.39 -11.64 32.88
N VAL A 9 -9.95 -10.44 33.21
CA VAL A 9 -9.73 -9.35 32.25
C VAL A 9 -8.22 -9.19 32.09
N TYR A 10 -7.71 -9.40 30.89
CA TYR A 10 -6.30 -9.15 30.56
C TYR A 10 -6.14 -7.73 30.04
N ALA A 11 -5.43 -6.90 30.81
CA ALA A 11 -5.13 -5.52 30.48
C ALA A 11 -3.79 -5.41 29.74
N VAL A 12 -3.82 -4.97 28.48
CA VAL A 12 -2.63 -4.79 27.64
C VAL A 12 -2.26 -3.30 27.61
N HIS A 13 -1.33 -2.90 28.48
CA HIS A 13 -0.86 -1.53 28.51
C HIS A 13 0.20 -1.30 27.44
N HIS A 14 -0.06 -0.37 26.53
CA HIS A 14 0.79 -0.07 25.37
C HIS A 14 0.64 1.41 24.96
N SER A 15 1.44 1.82 23.99
CA SER A 15 1.26 3.06 23.23
C SER A 15 0.85 2.69 21.81
N HIS A 16 -0.31 3.16 21.34
CA HIS A 16 -0.61 3.10 19.91
C HIS A 16 0.26 4.14 19.18
N THR A 17 1.02 3.68 18.20
CA THR A 17 2.13 4.37 17.57
C THR A 17 1.70 4.89 16.22
N ASP A 18 1.47 6.20 16.17
CA ASP A 18 1.23 6.94 14.95
C ASP A 18 2.44 7.83 14.63
N ILE A 19 3.15 7.56 13.54
CA ILE A 19 4.33 8.32 13.17
C ILE A 19 3.90 9.57 12.41
N GLY A 20 3.51 10.59 13.17
CA GLY A 20 3.25 11.93 12.66
C GLY A 20 1.81 12.46 12.82
N TYR A 21 0.90 11.66 13.37
CA TYR A 21 -0.53 11.99 13.44
C TYR A 21 -0.84 13.06 14.49
N THR A 22 -0.20 12.93 15.65
CA THR A 22 -0.41 13.76 16.84
C THR A 22 0.60 14.90 16.96
N ASP A 23 1.79 14.73 16.38
CA ASP A 23 2.90 15.70 16.37
C ASP A 23 3.89 15.34 15.24
N LEU A 24 4.97 16.10 15.07
CA LEU A 24 6.06 15.79 14.15
C LEU A 24 6.65 14.39 14.40
N GLN A 25 7.00 13.70 13.33
CA GLN A 25 7.51 12.32 13.39
C GLN A 25 8.74 12.18 14.27
N GLU A 26 9.66 13.14 14.20
CA GLU A 26 10.88 13.16 15.02
C GLU A 26 10.53 13.27 16.51
N HIS A 27 9.54 14.08 16.86
CA HIS A 27 9.11 14.23 18.23
C HIS A 27 8.42 12.97 18.76
N VAL A 28 7.54 12.36 17.96
CA VAL A 28 6.91 11.08 18.32
C VAL A 28 7.96 9.99 18.56
N ILE A 29 8.99 9.90 17.72
CA ILE A 29 10.07 8.93 17.90
C ILE A 29 10.81 9.17 19.22
N ASP A 30 11.17 10.42 19.52
CA ASP A 30 11.82 10.77 20.79
C ASP A 30 10.94 10.43 22.01
N LEU A 31 9.62 10.67 21.92
CA LEU A 31 8.66 10.29 22.95
C LEU A 31 8.63 8.77 23.15
N GLN A 32 8.57 7.98 22.08
CA GLN A 32 8.54 6.51 22.19
C GLN A 32 9.83 5.96 22.82
N VAL A 33 10.99 6.57 22.54
CA VAL A 33 12.25 6.24 23.21
C VAL A 33 12.19 6.56 24.71
N ASP A 34 11.68 7.73 25.09
CA ASP A 34 11.52 8.11 26.50
C ASP A 34 10.48 7.27 27.23
N TYR A 35 9.42 6.83 26.54
CA TYR A 35 8.42 5.92 27.08
C TYR A 35 9.03 4.57 27.44
N ILE A 36 9.88 4.02 26.58
CA ILE A 36 10.62 2.80 26.92
C ILE A 36 11.49 3.04 28.15
N ARG A 37 12.26 4.15 28.22
CA ARG A 37 13.04 4.50 29.43
C ARG A 37 12.19 4.61 30.68
N THR A 38 11.01 5.22 30.57
CA THR A 38 10.07 5.39 31.67
C THR A 38 9.52 4.04 32.14
N ALA A 39 9.13 3.15 31.22
CA ALA A 39 8.73 1.79 31.57
C ALA A 39 9.85 1.01 32.27
N LEU A 40 11.09 1.12 31.78
CA LEU A 40 12.26 0.48 32.42
C LEU A 40 12.46 1.00 33.86
N ARG A 41 12.36 2.31 34.09
CA ARG A 41 12.45 2.92 35.43
C ARG A 41 11.33 2.46 36.34
N LEU A 42 10.08 2.47 35.87
CA LEU A 42 8.92 2.00 36.64
C LEU A 42 9.11 0.55 37.08
N MET A 43 9.60 -0.32 36.19
CA MET A 43 9.81 -1.73 36.48
C MET A 43 10.97 -2.03 37.44
N GLN A 44 11.84 -1.05 37.75
CA GLN A 44 12.86 -1.19 38.79
C GLN A 44 12.27 -1.08 40.20
N ASP A 45 11.14 -0.40 40.36
CA ASP A 45 10.48 -0.25 41.65
C ASP A 45 9.75 -1.56 42.02
N PRO A 46 10.06 -2.18 43.19
CA PRO A 46 9.34 -3.35 43.67
C PRO A 46 7.83 -3.13 43.84
N ALA A 47 7.37 -1.89 44.07
CA ALA A 47 5.95 -1.56 44.13
C ALA A 47 5.23 -1.78 42.77
N HIS A 48 5.99 -1.80 41.68
CA HIS A 48 5.51 -2.02 40.31
C HIS A 48 5.90 -3.40 39.79
N ALA A 49 6.01 -4.42 40.66
CA ALA A 49 6.38 -5.79 40.26
C ALA A 49 5.45 -6.35 39.16
N ASP A 50 4.16 -6.05 39.25
CA ASP A 50 3.12 -6.48 38.30
C ASP A 50 2.92 -5.51 37.12
N PHE A 51 3.70 -4.44 37.03
CA PHE A 51 3.64 -3.54 35.88
C PHE A 51 4.15 -4.27 34.63
N ARG A 52 3.41 -4.14 33.53
CA ARG A 52 3.77 -4.63 32.20
C ARG A 52 3.61 -3.48 31.21
N TRP A 53 4.56 -3.40 30.28
CA TRP A 53 4.51 -2.45 29.17
C TRP A 53 4.76 -3.22 27.88
N ASN A 54 3.94 -2.95 26.86
CA ASN A 54 4.03 -3.58 25.56
C ASN A 54 4.52 -2.58 24.53
N CYS A 55 5.68 -2.88 23.92
CA CYS A 55 6.15 -2.15 22.75
C CYS A 55 5.36 -2.64 21.53
N GLU A 56 4.48 -1.79 20.99
CA GLU A 56 3.64 -2.12 19.85
C GLU A 56 4.43 -2.33 18.55
N THR A 57 5.51 -1.57 18.36
CA THR A 57 6.31 -1.60 17.13
C THR A 57 7.80 -1.86 17.40
N LEU A 58 8.43 -2.71 16.59
CA LEU A 58 9.88 -2.93 16.65
C LEU A 58 10.66 -1.69 16.19
N TYR A 59 10.06 -0.79 15.41
CA TYR A 59 10.72 0.46 15.02
C TYR A 59 11.00 1.33 16.24
N CYS A 60 10.04 1.50 17.16
CA CYS A 60 10.27 2.22 18.42
C CYS A 60 11.38 1.55 19.26
N VAL A 61 11.39 0.22 19.31
CA VAL A 61 12.47 -0.52 19.96
C VAL A 61 13.80 -0.26 19.27
N GLU A 62 13.85 -0.28 17.94
CA GLU A 62 15.06 0.02 17.19
C GLU A 62 15.62 1.41 17.48
N GLN A 63 14.76 2.43 17.50
CA GLN A 63 15.15 3.80 17.82
C GLN A 63 15.64 3.91 19.26
N PHE A 64 14.99 3.22 20.19
CA PHE A 64 15.48 3.13 21.58
C PHE A 64 16.88 2.51 21.61
N PHE A 65 17.12 1.38 20.95
CA PHE A 65 18.44 0.74 20.92
C PHE A 65 19.53 1.60 20.24
N LYS A 66 19.17 2.50 19.31
CA LYS A 66 20.12 3.47 18.72
C LYS A 66 20.51 4.57 19.72
N ALA A 67 19.57 5.01 20.56
CA ALA A 67 19.77 6.10 21.52
C ALA A 67 20.19 5.64 22.93
N ALA A 68 19.98 4.37 23.27
CA ALA A 68 20.14 3.82 24.61
C ALA A 68 21.59 3.43 24.93
N THR A 69 21.99 3.62 26.18
CA THR A 69 23.29 3.14 26.67
C THR A 69 23.34 1.60 26.72
N PRO A 70 24.52 0.96 26.75
CA PRO A 70 24.63 -0.49 26.90
C PRO A 70 23.89 -1.03 28.13
N GLU A 71 23.87 -0.28 29.23
CA GLU A 71 23.15 -0.64 30.47
C GLU A 71 21.63 -0.61 30.26
N GLU A 72 21.11 0.43 29.61
CA GLU A 72 19.69 0.54 29.26
C GLU A 72 19.26 -0.60 28.33
N GLN A 73 20.09 -0.94 27.33
CA GLN A 73 19.84 -2.07 26.42
C GLN A 73 19.83 -3.41 27.18
N GLN A 74 20.79 -3.64 28.07
CA GLN A 74 20.84 -4.86 28.87
C GLN A 74 19.65 -4.97 29.82
N GLN A 75 19.22 -3.85 30.42
CA GLN A 75 18.03 -3.80 31.26
C GLN A 75 16.77 -4.13 30.46
N PHE A 76 16.62 -3.56 29.26
CA PHE A 76 15.53 -3.88 28.33
C PHE A 76 15.48 -5.38 28.06
N LEU A 77 16.60 -5.98 27.63
CA LEU A 77 16.67 -7.39 27.30
C LEU A 77 16.34 -8.28 28.51
N THR A 78 16.79 -7.90 29.69
CA THR A 78 16.51 -8.63 30.94
C THR A 78 15.02 -8.63 31.27
N LEU A 79 14.36 -7.46 31.19
CA LEU A 79 12.92 -7.35 31.49
C LEU A 79 12.05 -8.02 30.42
N ALA A 80 12.47 -7.99 29.16
CA ALA A 80 11.82 -8.73 28.08
C ALA A 80 11.96 -10.25 28.26
N ALA A 81 13.14 -10.75 28.64
CA ALA A 81 13.36 -12.17 28.92
C ALA A 81 12.56 -12.67 30.13
N GLN A 82 12.27 -11.79 31.09
CA GLN A 82 11.37 -12.06 32.23
C GLN A 82 9.88 -12.00 31.86
N GLY A 83 9.54 -11.61 30.63
CA GLY A 83 8.15 -11.39 30.20
C GLY A 83 7.50 -10.14 30.78
N ARG A 84 8.26 -9.25 31.45
CA ARG A 84 7.72 -8.01 32.03
C ARG A 84 7.53 -6.91 30.98
N LEU A 85 8.44 -6.88 29.99
CA LEU A 85 8.34 -6.04 28.83
C LEU A 85 7.84 -6.87 27.65
N GLY A 86 6.67 -6.53 27.13
CA GLY A 86 6.07 -7.20 25.98
C GLY A 86 6.64 -6.68 24.66
N LEU A 87 6.84 -7.60 23.73
CA LEU A 87 7.36 -7.29 22.39
C LEU A 87 6.36 -7.73 21.32
N SER A 88 6.03 -6.80 20.44
CA SER A 88 5.30 -7.08 19.21
C SER A 88 6.28 -7.33 18.07
N ALA A 89 6.04 -8.37 17.28
CA ALA A 89 6.78 -8.63 16.05
C ALA A 89 6.41 -7.70 14.88
N ASN A 90 5.42 -6.82 15.06
CA ASN A 90 5.09 -5.84 14.04
C ASN A 90 6.18 -4.77 13.97
N TYR A 91 6.74 -4.47 12.78
CA TYR A 91 7.83 -3.50 12.70
C TYR A 91 7.34 -2.06 12.80
N LEU A 92 6.27 -1.76 12.07
CA LEU A 92 5.46 -0.55 12.10
C LEU A 92 4.01 -0.98 11.84
N ASN A 93 3.05 -0.10 12.11
CA ASN A 93 1.69 -0.27 11.62
C ASN A 93 1.67 0.10 10.13
N PHE A 94 1.32 -0.85 9.25
CA PHE A 94 1.52 -0.71 7.81
C PHE A 94 0.20 -0.61 7.04
N THR A 95 0.24 0.13 5.93
CA THR A 95 -0.71 -0.01 4.81
C THR A 95 -0.33 -1.21 3.93
N ASP A 96 -1.21 -1.56 2.99
CA ASP A 96 -0.95 -2.59 1.99
C ASP A 96 0.15 -2.23 0.97
N LEU A 97 0.78 -1.06 1.06
CA LEU A 97 1.97 -0.71 0.28
C LEU A 97 3.22 -1.48 0.69
N LEU A 98 3.19 -2.13 1.85
CA LEU A 98 4.36 -2.75 2.46
C LEU A 98 5.09 -3.72 1.51
N ASP A 99 6.40 -3.48 1.33
CA ASP A 99 7.29 -4.51 0.80
C ASP A 99 7.50 -5.61 1.85
N CYS A 100 6.75 -6.69 1.71
CA CYS A 100 6.77 -7.79 2.67
C CYS A 100 8.10 -8.56 2.68
N SER A 101 8.93 -8.44 1.62
CA SER A 101 10.26 -9.05 1.59
C SER A 101 11.24 -8.30 2.47
N ILE A 102 11.16 -6.97 2.50
CA ILE A 102 11.95 -6.12 3.40
C ILE A 102 11.51 -6.36 4.84
N PHE A 103 10.20 -6.36 5.10
CA PHE A 103 9.65 -6.64 6.42
C PHE A 103 10.09 -8.02 6.95
N ALA A 104 9.98 -9.08 6.15
CA ALA A 104 10.39 -10.42 6.55
C ALA A 104 11.87 -10.50 6.96
N ARG A 105 12.77 -9.82 6.21
CA ARG A 105 14.20 -9.76 6.55
C ARG A 105 14.46 -8.95 7.81
N ARG A 106 13.77 -7.81 7.98
CA ARG A 106 13.87 -6.97 9.18
C ARG A 106 13.41 -7.71 10.43
N LEU A 107 12.30 -8.43 10.33
CA LEU A 107 11.77 -9.28 11.40
C LEU A 107 12.73 -10.42 11.75
N ALA A 108 13.30 -11.11 10.75
CA ALA A 108 14.28 -12.17 10.98
C ALA A 108 15.49 -11.68 11.79
N ALA A 109 16.04 -10.51 11.46
CA ALA A 109 17.17 -9.91 12.16
C ALA A 109 16.86 -9.58 13.64
N TRP A 110 15.66 -9.04 13.91
CA TRP A 110 15.23 -8.78 15.28
C TRP A 110 14.97 -10.05 16.07
N ARG A 111 14.38 -11.08 15.44
CA ARG A 111 14.19 -12.39 16.08
C ARG A 111 15.52 -13.00 16.47
N GLU A 112 16.53 -12.97 15.58
CA GLU A 112 17.86 -13.47 15.88
C GLU A 112 18.50 -12.73 17.06
N ARG A 113 18.45 -11.39 17.06
CA ARG A 113 18.99 -10.57 18.14
C ARG A 113 18.35 -10.90 19.49
N PHE A 114 17.03 -11.06 19.53
CA PHE A 114 16.31 -11.39 20.76
C PHE A 114 16.56 -12.83 21.20
N ALA A 115 16.68 -13.78 20.27
CA ALA A 115 17.01 -15.16 20.59
C ALA A 115 18.38 -15.28 21.29
N GLN A 116 19.37 -14.48 20.89
CA GLN A 116 20.68 -14.42 21.56
C GLN A 116 20.59 -13.95 23.04
N ALA A 117 19.53 -13.22 23.39
CA ALA A 117 19.24 -12.78 24.76
C ALA A 117 18.24 -13.70 25.50
N GLY A 118 17.88 -14.86 24.92
CA GLY A 118 16.92 -15.80 25.51
C GLY A 118 15.46 -15.37 25.39
N ILE A 119 15.15 -14.42 24.51
CA ILE A 119 13.80 -13.89 24.29
C ILE A 119 13.18 -14.57 23.06
N THR A 120 11.95 -15.06 23.20
CA THR A 120 11.17 -15.60 22.07
C THR A 120 10.21 -14.53 21.55
N LEU A 121 10.42 -14.08 20.32
CA LEU A 121 9.54 -13.14 19.63
C LEU A 121 8.55 -13.92 18.74
N ASN A 122 7.42 -14.36 19.30
CA ASN A 122 6.39 -15.13 18.59
C ASN A 122 4.99 -14.48 18.65
N THR A 123 4.88 -13.27 19.19
CA THR A 123 3.62 -12.51 19.30
C THR A 123 3.73 -11.20 18.54
N ALA A 124 2.66 -10.80 17.87
CA ALA A 124 2.50 -9.49 17.25
C ALA A 124 1.24 -8.82 17.77
N MET A 125 1.22 -7.49 17.73
CA MET A 125 0.00 -6.71 17.86
C MET A 125 -0.10 -5.67 16.75
N CYS A 126 -1.33 -5.32 16.42
CA CYS A 126 -1.65 -4.24 15.50
C CYS A 126 -2.87 -3.50 16.06
N ALA A 127 -2.74 -2.20 16.26
CA ALA A 127 -3.85 -1.35 16.64
C ALA A 127 -4.19 -0.37 15.51
N ASP A 128 -5.44 0.11 15.54
CA ASP A 128 -6.05 1.06 14.60
C ASP A 128 -6.41 0.49 13.22
N ILE A 129 -5.53 -0.30 12.63
CA ILE A 129 -5.72 -0.81 11.27
C ILE A 129 -6.82 -1.89 11.27
N ASN A 130 -7.64 -1.89 10.21
CA ASN A 130 -8.76 -2.82 10.04
C ASN A 130 -8.54 -3.85 8.89
N GLY A 131 -7.33 -3.86 8.32
CA GLY A 131 -6.87 -4.90 7.42
C GLY A 131 -5.35 -5.12 7.44
N ILE A 132 -4.94 -6.30 7.01
CA ILE A 132 -3.55 -6.76 6.94
C ILE A 132 -3.42 -7.61 5.67
N SER A 133 -2.44 -7.31 4.82
CA SER A 133 -2.20 -8.10 3.61
C SER A 133 -1.86 -9.56 3.93
N MET A 134 -2.26 -10.48 3.03
CA MET A 134 -1.80 -11.88 3.07
C MET A 134 -0.26 -11.99 3.07
N GLY A 135 0.42 -11.07 2.38
CA GLY A 135 1.88 -10.96 2.41
C GLY A 135 2.48 -10.73 3.79
N GLN A 136 1.90 -9.81 4.54
CA GLN A 136 2.35 -9.51 5.89
C GLN A 136 2.08 -10.69 6.84
N ARG A 137 0.94 -11.38 6.69
CA ARG A 137 0.67 -12.67 7.36
C ARG A 137 1.76 -13.68 7.06
N ASP A 138 2.09 -13.88 5.79
CA ASP A 138 3.09 -14.86 5.38
C ASP A 138 4.49 -14.50 5.90
N ALA A 139 4.85 -13.21 5.90
CA ALA A 139 6.09 -12.73 6.48
C ALA A 139 6.18 -12.99 8.00
N MET A 140 5.06 -12.88 8.72
CA MET A 140 4.97 -13.25 10.13
C MET A 140 5.11 -14.78 10.34
N LEU A 141 4.38 -15.58 9.56
CA LEU A 141 4.43 -17.05 9.62
C LEU A 141 5.82 -17.61 9.29
N ASP A 142 6.43 -17.13 8.19
CA ASP A 142 7.79 -17.49 7.77
C ASP A 142 8.83 -17.13 8.87
N ASN A 143 8.47 -16.22 9.77
CA ASN A 143 9.29 -15.80 10.89
C ASN A 143 8.90 -16.41 12.26
N GLY A 144 8.02 -17.42 12.30
CA GLY A 144 7.67 -18.13 13.53
C GLY A 144 6.80 -17.32 14.49
N ILE A 145 6.06 -16.33 13.97
CA ILE A 145 5.03 -15.65 14.75
C ILE A 145 3.79 -16.54 14.80
N GLU A 146 3.28 -16.75 15.99
CA GLU A 146 2.19 -17.69 16.28
C GLU A 146 0.90 -16.99 16.68
N PHE A 147 1.00 -15.77 17.20
CA PHE A 147 -0.14 -15.01 17.70
C PHE A 147 -0.14 -13.56 17.23
N LEU A 148 -1.31 -13.08 16.80
CA LEU A 148 -1.56 -11.70 16.42
C LEU A 148 -2.75 -11.15 17.22
N TYR A 149 -2.49 -10.13 18.01
CA TYR A 149 -3.52 -9.37 18.72
C TYR A 149 -3.91 -8.12 17.93
N THR A 150 -5.08 -8.14 17.29
CA THR A 150 -5.59 -7.00 16.54
C THR A 150 -6.52 -6.15 17.41
N ASN A 151 -6.48 -4.82 17.24
CA ASN A 151 -7.37 -3.88 17.92
C ASN A 151 -8.04 -3.00 16.85
N ILE A 152 -9.26 -3.37 16.46
CA ILE A 152 -9.89 -2.81 15.26
C ILE A 152 -10.55 -1.46 15.55
N HIS A 153 -10.19 -0.42 14.78
CA HIS A 153 -10.85 0.88 14.84
C HIS A 153 -12.03 0.95 13.86
N CYS A 154 -13.24 1.00 14.41
CA CYS A 154 -14.48 1.04 13.63
C CYS A 154 -14.92 2.45 13.19
N HIS A 155 -14.03 3.45 13.21
CA HIS A 155 -14.37 4.79 12.72
C HIS A 155 -14.59 4.83 11.21
N HIS A 156 -13.70 4.17 10.45
CA HIS A 156 -13.84 4.02 8.99
C HIS A 156 -13.92 2.57 8.52
N GLY A 157 -13.71 1.57 9.39
CA GLY A 157 -13.80 0.14 9.06
C GLY A 157 -14.82 -0.61 9.93
N MET A 158 -14.71 -1.93 9.97
CA MET A 158 -15.47 -2.78 10.88
C MET A 158 -14.68 -4.05 11.24
N TYR A 159 -15.10 -4.75 12.29
CA TYR A 159 -14.49 -6.01 12.70
C TYR A 159 -14.63 -7.09 11.60
N PRO A 160 -13.56 -7.85 11.30
CA PRO A 160 -13.71 -9.10 10.57
C PRO A 160 -14.66 -10.03 11.35
N LEU A 161 -15.25 -10.97 10.62
CA LEU A 161 -16.23 -11.93 11.13
C LEU A 161 -17.50 -11.30 11.72
N TYR A 162 -17.72 -9.99 11.48
CA TYR A 162 -18.85 -9.21 12.01
C TYR A 162 -18.93 -9.16 13.54
N GLN A 163 -17.85 -9.50 14.24
CA GLN A 163 -17.87 -9.67 15.70
C GLN A 163 -16.50 -9.39 16.30
N ASN A 164 -16.46 -8.56 17.35
CA ASN A 164 -15.26 -8.31 18.15
C ASN A 164 -15.08 -9.33 19.28
N GLN A 165 -13.93 -9.27 19.96
CA GLN A 165 -13.55 -10.12 21.09
C GLN A 165 -13.66 -11.62 20.78
N ASN A 166 -13.26 -12.05 19.58
CA ASN A 166 -13.24 -13.46 19.21
C ASN A 166 -11.87 -13.88 18.68
N ALA A 167 -11.69 -15.19 18.54
CA ALA A 167 -10.45 -15.78 18.04
C ALA A 167 -10.69 -16.61 16.79
N TYR A 168 -9.69 -16.63 15.91
CA TYR A 168 -9.65 -17.52 14.76
C TYR A 168 -8.22 -17.85 14.35
N PHE A 169 -8.03 -18.95 13.63
CA PHE A 169 -6.78 -19.23 12.93
C PHE A 169 -6.85 -18.66 11.52
N TRP A 170 -5.88 -17.83 11.17
CA TRP A 170 -5.67 -17.35 9.80
C TRP A 170 -4.68 -18.28 9.10
N GLU A 171 -5.18 -19.09 8.17
CA GLU A 171 -4.40 -20.13 7.49
C GLU A 171 -4.00 -19.68 6.08
N ASN A 172 -2.72 -19.90 5.73
CA ASN A 172 -2.21 -19.66 4.39
C ASN A 172 -2.36 -20.89 3.48
N ALA A 173 -2.07 -20.75 2.18
CA ALA A 173 -2.21 -21.84 1.20
C ALA A 173 -1.26 -23.03 1.47
N ALA A 174 -0.21 -22.84 2.27
CA ALA A 174 0.68 -23.91 2.73
C ALA A 174 0.16 -24.65 3.98
N GLY A 175 -0.96 -24.22 4.57
CA GLY A 175 -1.55 -24.81 5.77
C GLY A 175 -0.92 -24.33 7.09
N HIS A 176 -0.06 -23.31 7.06
CA HIS A 176 0.47 -22.68 8.27
C HIS A 176 -0.58 -21.73 8.87
N ARG A 177 -0.69 -21.71 10.20
CA ARG A 177 -1.75 -21.01 10.93
C ARG A 177 -1.19 -19.95 11.85
N LEU A 178 -1.75 -18.76 11.78
CA LEU A 178 -1.54 -17.67 12.75
C LEU A 178 -2.79 -17.59 13.64
N LEU A 179 -2.64 -17.72 14.95
CA LEU A 179 -3.76 -17.46 15.86
C LEU A 179 -4.00 -15.95 15.92
N VAL A 180 -5.21 -15.51 15.62
CA VAL A 180 -5.60 -14.11 15.67
C VAL A 180 -6.62 -13.92 16.78
N TRP A 181 -6.41 -12.92 17.64
CA TRP A 181 -7.46 -12.35 18.46
C TRP A 181 -7.98 -11.06 17.80
N ASN A 182 -9.26 -11.08 17.43
CA ASN A 182 -9.98 -9.94 16.89
C ASN A 182 -10.49 -9.06 18.03
N GLY A 183 -9.64 -8.15 18.50
CA GLY A 183 -9.92 -7.31 19.66
C GLY A 183 -10.84 -6.14 19.35
N GLU A 184 -11.31 -5.52 20.43
CA GLU A 184 -11.88 -4.18 20.39
C GLU A 184 -10.80 -3.12 20.12
N HIS A 185 -11.24 -1.89 19.89
CA HIS A 185 -10.47 -0.66 19.90
C HIS A 185 -9.47 -0.67 21.05
N TYR A 186 -8.26 -0.20 20.71
CA TYR A 186 -7.10 -0.16 21.60
C TYR A 186 -7.26 0.72 22.85
N ASN A 187 -8.38 1.44 22.98
CA ASN A 187 -8.75 2.28 24.13
C ASN A 187 -9.92 1.68 24.95
N LEU A 188 -10.31 0.41 24.72
CA LEU A 188 -11.37 -0.25 25.50
C LEU A 188 -11.09 -0.15 27.01
N GLY A 189 -9.85 -0.38 27.44
CA GLY A 189 -9.46 -0.26 28.84
C GLY A 189 -9.62 1.15 29.40
N ASN A 190 -9.36 2.19 28.59
CA ASN A 190 -9.61 3.57 28.98
C ASN A 190 -11.11 3.84 29.14
N VAL A 191 -11.95 3.30 28.25
CA VAL A 191 -13.40 3.39 28.37
C VAL A 191 -13.87 2.70 29.65
N LEU A 192 -13.39 1.48 29.93
CA LEU A 192 -13.76 0.73 31.12
C LEU A 192 -13.30 1.41 32.42
N GLY A 193 -12.36 2.35 32.36
CA GLY A 193 -11.84 3.06 33.54
C GLY A 193 -10.60 2.43 34.14
N LEU A 194 -9.88 1.55 33.41
CA LEU A 194 -8.57 1.04 33.84
C LEU A 194 -7.58 2.19 34.03
N ARG A 195 -7.62 3.17 33.13
CA ARG A 195 -7.09 4.52 33.36
C ARG A 195 -8.28 5.42 33.66
N PRO A 196 -8.44 5.90 34.91
CA PRO A 196 -9.54 6.79 35.25
C PRO A 196 -9.54 8.05 34.40
N ASN A 197 -10.64 8.42 33.75
CA ASN A 197 -10.73 9.65 32.95
C ASN A 197 -11.89 10.52 33.45
N HIS A 198 -11.56 11.68 34.00
CA HIS A 198 -12.56 12.61 34.54
C HIS A 198 -13.11 13.59 33.47
N ILE A 199 -12.57 13.55 32.25
CA ILE A 199 -13.04 14.37 31.14
C ILE A 199 -13.99 13.53 30.27
N PRO A 200 -15.26 13.92 30.11
CA PRO A 200 -16.17 13.25 29.20
C PRO A 200 -15.64 13.31 27.77
N ASN A 201 -15.58 12.18 27.07
CA ASN A 201 -15.21 12.13 25.66
C ASN A 201 -16.24 11.33 24.85
N PHE A 202 -16.20 11.46 23.53
CA PHE A 202 -17.20 10.83 22.66
C PHE A 202 -17.27 9.30 22.82
N MET A 203 -16.13 8.61 22.85
CA MET A 203 -16.10 7.15 22.97
C MET A 203 -16.63 6.63 24.32
N THR A 204 -16.38 7.35 25.40
CA THR A 204 -16.94 7.00 26.73
C THR A 204 -18.46 7.20 26.75
N GLN A 205 -18.98 8.28 26.15
CA GLN A 205 -20.43 8.51 26.06
C GLN A 205 -21.13 7.50 25.14
N ASP A 206 -20.50 7.14 24.03
CA ASP A 206 -21.03 6.15 23.08
C ASP A 206 -21.16 4.76 23.73
N ARG A 207 -20.12 4.32 24.45
CA ARG A 207 -20.09 2.98 25.07
C ARG A 207 -20.78 2.88 26.43
N LEU A 208 -20.75 3.94 27.24
CA LEU A 208 -21.25 3.91 28.62
C LEU A 208 -22.50 4.79 28.86
N GLY A 209 -22.88 5.62 27.88
CA GLY A 209 -23.98 6.58 28.01
C GLY A 209 -23.61 7.87 28.78
N SER A 210 -24.59 8.75 29.01
CA SER A 210 -24.41 10.09 29.60
C SER A 210 -24.77 10.18 31.11
N GLY A 211 -24.50 9.11 31.87
CA GLY A 211 -24.81 9.05 33.31
C GLY A 211 -23.91 9.93 34.19
N PRO A 212 -24.28 10.18 35.47
CA PRO A 212 -23.43 10.88 36.41
C PRO A 212 -22.11 10.12 36.65
N ALA A 213 -20.98 10.83 36.63
CA ALA A 213 -19.67 10.24 36.87
C ALA A 213 -19.58 9.68 38.31
N PRO A 214 -19.06 8.46 38.50
CA PRO A 214 -18.80 7.91 39.83
C PRO A 214 -17.82 8.80 40.62
N GLN A 215 -17.93 8.80 41.96
CA GLN A 215 -17.04 9.59 42.83
C GLN A 215 -15.68 8.93 43.07
N ASP A 216 -15.58 7.62 42.87
CA ASP A 216 -14.38 6.80 43.09
C ASP A 216 -14.02 6.01 41.82
N ASP A 217 -12.74 6.02 41.46
CA ASP A 217 -12.23 5.45 40.22
C ASP A 217 -12.34 3.92 40.18
N VAL A 218 -12.13 3.27 41.33
CA VAL A 218 -12.26 1.81 41.45
C VAL A 218 -13.72 1.38 41.35
N GLU A 219 -14.65 2.14 41.94
CA GLU A 219 -16.08 1.93 41.75
C GLU A 219 -16.54 2.20 40.31
N ALA A 220 -15.96 3.20 39.64
CA ALA A 220 -16.23 3.46 38.22
C ALA A 220 -15.83 2.27 37.34
N LEU A 221 -14.59 1.78 37.51
CA LEU A 221 -14.11 0.60 36.81
C LEU A 221 -15.01 -0.61 37.07
N ALA A 222 -15.39 -0.84 38.33
CA ALA A 222 -16.23 -1.98 38.69
C ALA A 222 -17.61 -1.94 38.02
N GLN A 223 -18.26 -0.77 38.01
CA GLN A 223 -19.58 -0.62 37.39
C GLN A 223 -19.51 -0.78 35.86
N ASN A 224 -18.52 -0.15 35.22
CA ASN A 224 -18.34 -0.23 33.78
C ASN A 224 -18.01 -1.67 33.35
N LEU A 225 -17.16 -2.36 34.12
CA LEU A 225 -16.80 -3.73 33.85
C LEU A 225 -17.98 -4.68 34.04
N ASP A 226 -18.75 -4.59 35.14
CA ASP A 226 -19.96 -5.41 35.37
C ASP A 226 -20.97 -5.25 34.21
N ASN A 227 -21.14 -4.02 33.72
CA ASN A 227 -22.00 -3.73 32.56
C ASN A 227 -21.47 -4.37 31.27
N TYR A 228 -20.18 -4.14 30.94
CA TYR A 228 -19.59 -4.66 29.71
C TYR A 228 -19.54 -6.19 29.69
N LEU A 229 -19.19 -6.82 30.82
CA LEU A 229 -19.18 -8.28 30.93
C LEU A 229 -20.60 -8.85 30.81
N THR A 230 -21.60 -8.20 31.43
CA THR A 230 -23.02 -8.57 31.24
C THR A 230 -23.39 -8.52 29.76
N GLU A 231 -23.05 -7.43 29.06
CA GLU A 231 -23.35 -7.26 27.64
C GLU A 231 -22.69 -8.35 26.79
N CYS A 232 -21.42 -8.67 27.03
CA CYS A 232 -20.75 -9.77 26.35
C CYS A 232 -21.48 -11.11 26.57
N GLU A 233 -21.80 -11.45 27.82
CA GLU A 233 -22.45 -12.72 28.16
C GLU A 233 -23.87 -12.83 27.59
N GLU A 234 -24.66 -11.75 27.66
CA GLU A 234 -26.01 -11.67 27.08
C GLU A 234 -25.99 -11.79 25.54
N ASN A 235 -24.87 -11.42 24.91
CA ASN A 235 -24.63 -11.55 23.47
C ASN A 235 -23.78 -12.79 23.10
N GLY A 236 -23.73 -13.79 23.98
CA GLY A 236 -23.20 -15.12 23.65
C GLY A 236 -21.68 -15.26 23.71
N TYR A 237 -21.00 -14.45 24.50
CA TYR A 237 -19.55 -14.53 24.69
C TYR A 237 -19.11 -15.88 25.30
N PRO A 238 -18.27 -16.68 24.62
CA PRO A 238 -18.04 -18.07 25.02
C PRO A 238 -16.81 -18.26 25.93
N TYR A 239 -16.02 -17.23 26.18
CA TYR A 239 -14.73 -17.35 26.88
C TYR A 239 -14.83 -16.95 28.35
N ASP A 240 -14.01 -17.57 29.20
CA ASP A 240 -13.88 -17.22 30.62
C ASP A 240 -12.90 -16.05 30.87
N PHE A 241 -12.47 -15.36 29.82
CA PHE A 241 -11.56 -14.23 29.86
C PHE A 241 -11.93 -13.19 28.82
N ILE A 242 -11.50 -11.93 29.01
CA ILE A 242 -11.64 -10.86 28.02
C ILE A 242 -10.36 -10.03 27.91
N LEU A 243 -10.09 -9.46 26.74
CA LEU A 243 -8.88 -8.65 26.48
C LEU A 243 -9.26 -7.18 26.40
N ALA A 244 -8.49 -6.32 27.06
CA ALA A 244 -8.67 -4.88 27.01
C ALA A 244 -7.32 -4.17 26.90
N SER A 245 -7.08 -3.52 25.77
CA SER A 245 -5.94 -2.64 25.63
C SER A 245 -6.19 -1.30 26.32
N VAL A 246 -5.14 -0.72 26.89
CA VAL A 246 -5.22 0.54 27.64
C VAL A 246 -4.00 1.43 27.39
N SER A 247 -4.28 2.69 27.11
CA SER A 247 -3.32 3.78 26.90
C SER A 247 -3.15 4.60 28.18
N GLY A 248 -1.97 5.16 28.44
CA GLY A 248 -1.74 5.94 29.68
C GLY A 248 -2.52 7.26 29.75
N VAL A 249 -2.89 7.78 28.59
CA VAL A 249 -3.83 8.87 28.39
C VAL A 249 -4.81 8.42 27.31
N PHE A 250 -6.02 8.96 27.32
CA PHE A 250 -7.02 8.69 26.29
C PHE A 250 -6.67 9.46 25.00
N SER A 251 -5.59 9.05 24.34
CA SER A 251 -5.03 9.62 23.11
C SER A 251 -4.11 8.60 22.45
N ASP A 252 -3.82 8.77 21.16
CA ASP A 252 -2.73 8.06 20.48
C ASP A 252 -1.37 8.57 20.99
N ASN A 253 -0.31 7.80 20.76
CA ASN A 253 1.05 8.06 21.26
C ASN A 253 1.11 8.31 22.78
N ALA A 254 0.32 7.56 23.56
CA ALA A 254 0.23 7.75 25.00
C ALA A 254 1.44 7.17 25.78
N PRO A 255 1.83 7.79 26.91
CA PRO A 255 2.94 7.32 27.75
C PRO A 255 2.58 6.09 28.60
N PRO A 256 3.58 5.43 29.21
CA PRO A 256 3.36 4.50 30.32
C PRO A 256 2.77 5.20 31.55
N GLU A 257 1.79 4.58 32.21
CA GLU A 257 1.03 5.18 33.31
C GLU A 257 0.87 4.21 34.49
N PRO A 258 1.56 4.44 35.64
CA PRO A 258 1.45 3.59 36.82
C PRO A 258 0.07 3.60 37.49
N LEU A 259 -0.74 4.66 37.31
CA LEU A 259 -2.10 4.73 37.86
C LEU A 259 -3.00 3.58 37.37
N ILE A 260 -2.74 3.05 36.17
CA ILE A 260 -3.47 1.90 35.64
C ILE A 260 -3.27 0.69 36.54
N LEU A 261 -2.03 0.40 36.94
CA LEU A 261 -1.73 -0.71 37.83
C LEU A 261 -2.35 -0.50 39.22
N GLN A 262 -2.29 0.73 39.75
CA GLN A 262 -2.89 1.07 41.05
C GLN A 262 -4.41 0.86 41.05
N THR A 263 -5.08 1.27 39.97
CA THR A 263 -6.53 1.08 39.79
C THR A 263 -6.88 -0.40 39.71
N ILE A 264 -6.09 -1.19 38.95
CA ILE A 264 -6.24 -2.65 38.87
C ILE A 264 -6.07 -3.31 40.25
N GLN A 265 -5.07 -2.90 41.02
CA GLN A 265 -4.82 -3.43 42.37
C GLN A 265 -5.97 -3.09 43.33
N GLY A 266 -6.44 -1.84 43.31
CA GLY A 266 -7.60 -1.40 44.10
C GLY A 266 -8.87 -2.16 43.74
N TYR A 267 -9.13 -2.37 42.45
CA TYR A 267 -10.24 -3.19 41.97
C TYR A 267 -10.11 -4.63 42.46
N ASN A 268 -8.97 -5.28 42.24
CA ASN A 268 -8.78 -6.68 42.65
C ASN A 268 -8.89 -6.87 44.17
N GLN A 269 -8.46 -5.89 44.96
CA GLN A 269 -8.60 -5.94 46.42
C GLN A 269 -10.06 -5.93 46.88
N LYS A 270 -10.93 -5.17 46.20
CA LYS A 270 -12.34 -5.00 46.59
C LYS A 270 -13.28 -6.00 45.90
N TYR A 271 -12.93 -6.43 44.69
CA TYR A 271 -13.83 -7.12 43.77
C TYR A 271 -13.24 -8.39 43.11
N GLY A 272 -11.95 -8.66 43.33
CA GLY A 272 -11.19 -9.71 42.64
C GLY A 272 -11.65 -11.14 42.89
N ASP A 273 -12.49 -11.38 43.91
CA ASP A 273 -13.09 -12.70 44.19
C ASP A 273 -14.04 -13.17 43.08
N THR A 274 -14.54 -12.24 42.25
CA THR A 274 -15.50 -12.54 41.17
C THR A 274 -14.84 -12.56 39.79
N VAL A 275 -14.16 -11.45 39.46
CA VAL A 275 -13.45 -11.20 38.22
C VAL A 275 -12.11 -10.57 38.58
N GLN A 276 -11.01 -11.12 38.08
CA GLN A 276 -9.67 -10.58 38.29
C GLN A 276 -9.20 -9.80 37.07
N VAL A 277 -8.68 -8.58 37.27
CA VAL A 277 -8.01 -7.82 36.22
C VAL A 277 -6.50 -8.03 36.31
N ARG A 278 -5.85 -8.38 35.21
CA ARG A 278 -4.41 -8.69 35.17
C ARG A 278 -3.73 -7.89 34.08
N MET A 279 -2.80 -7.02 34.46
CA MET A 279 -1.90 -6.38 33.49
C MET A 279 -0.90 -7.42 32.97
N VAL A 280 -0.78 -7.54 31.64
CA VAL A 280 0.03 -8.59 31.01
C VAL A 280 0.90 -8.05 29.87
N SER A 281 2.05 -8.69 29.64
CA SER A 281 2.75 -8.57 28.36
C SER A 281 2.04 -9.39 27.27
N LEU A 282 2.32 -9.11 25.99
CA LEU A 282 1.80 -9.90 24.86
C LEU A 282 2.18 -11.39 24.96
N GLN A 283 3.40 -11.67 25.43
CA GLN A 283 3.90 -13.02 25.64
C GLN A 283 3.16 -13.73 26.78
N GLU A 284 2.95 -13.05 27.92
CA GLU A 284 2.14 -13.58 29.02
C GLU A 284 0.68 -13.79 28.61
N LEU A 285 0.12 -12.88 27.81
CA LEU A 285 -1.23 -12.97 27.25
C LEU A 285 -1.37 -14.21 26.38
N TYR A 286 -0.48 -14.38 25.38
CA TYR A 286 -0.51 -15.53 24.48
C TYR A 286 -0.41 -16.84 25.25
N ALA A 287 0.53 -16.95 26.20
CA ALA A 287 0.69 -18.13 27.03
C ALA A 287 -0.58 -18.46 27.84
N ALA A 288 -1.34 -17.44 28.27
CA ALA A 288 -2.55 -17.62 29.06
C ALA A 288 -3.77 -18.06 28.22
N ILE A 289 -3.90 -17.58 26.98
CA ILE A 289 -5.11 -17.78 26.17
C ILE A 289 -4.96 -18.88 25.12
N ALA A 290 -3.78 -19.09 24.54
CA ALA A 290 -3.58 -20.05 23.45
C ALA A 290 -4.05 -21.48 23.78
N PRO A 291 -3.81 -22.03 24.99
CA PRO A 291 -4.30 -23.36 25.33
C PRO A 291 -5.83 -23.49 25.31
N LYS A 292 -6.55 -22.37 25.48
CA LYS A 292 -8.03 -22.29 25.49
C LYS A 292 -8.61 -22.07 24.09
N LEU A 293 -7.78 -21.71 23.10
CA LEU A 293 -8.20 -21.32 21.75
C LEU A 293 -7.82 -22.35 20.66
N ARG A 294 -7.47 -23.58 21.05
CA ARG A 294 -7.05 -24.63 20.10
C ARG A 294 -8.12 -25.03 19.09
N ASP A 295 -9.39 -24.86 19.47
CA ASP A 295 -10.55 -25.21 18.64
C ASP A 295 -11.16 -23.97 17.95
N ALA A 296 -10.43 -22.85 17.90
CA ALA A 296 -10.86 -21.66 17.18
C ALA A 296 -11.10 -21.97 15.69
N PRO A 297 -12.10 -21.34 15.05
CA PRO A 297 -12.39 -21.56 13.64
C PRO A 297 -11.21 -21.16 12.76
N VAL A 298 -11.06 -21.81 11.60
CA VAL A 298 -10.03 -21.51 10.61
C VAL A 298 -10.64 -20.70 9.48
N PHE A 299 -10.01 -19.59 9.10
CA PHE A 299 -10.36 -18.79 7.93
C PHE A 299 -9.17 -18.59 7.01
N HIS A 300 -9.48 -18.37 5.74
CA HIS A 300 -8.53 -18.17 4.64
C HIS A 300 -8.81 -16.84 3.93
N GLY A 301 -7.88 -16.44 3.07
CA GLY A 301 -8.00 -15.23 2.27
C GLY A 301 -7.48 -13.98 2.96
N ASP A 302 -7.73 -12.82 2.35
CA ASP A 302 -7.21 -11.52 2.79
C ASP A 302 -8.04 -10.90 3.93
N LEU A 303 -7.35 -10.23 4.86
CA LEU A 303 -7.99 -9.34 5.83
C LEU A 303 -8.03 -7.93 5.20
N ASN A 304 -9.02 -7.68 4.35
CA ASN A 304 -8.99 -6.50 3.47
C ASN A 304 -9.28 -5.19 4.21
N ASP A 305 -8.43 -4.19 3.97
CA ASP A 305 -8.35 -2.92 4.70
C ASP A 305 -9.27 -1.85 4.10
N TRP A 306 -10.00 -1.15 4.96
CA TRP A 306 -10.74 0.06 4.61
C TRP A 306 -9.85 1.31 4.61
N TRP A 307 -8.78 1.35 5.41
CA TRP A 307 -7.89 2.51 5.43
C TRP A 307 -7.07 2.65 4.15
N ALA A 308 -6.91 1.57 3.39
CA ALA A 308 -6.28 1.52 2.06
C ALA A 308 -6.75 2.63 1.09
N ASN A 309 -7.99 3.10 1.19
CA ASN A 309 -8.49 4.22 0.36
C ASN A 309 -7.69 5.52 0.55
N GLY A 310 -7.08 5.74 1.73
CA GLY A 310 -6.27 6.92 2.02
C GLY A 310 -5.06 7.06 1.10
N VAL A 311 -4.47 5.94 0.65
CA VAL A 311 -3.28 5.92 -0.21
C VAL A 311 -3.52 6.66 -1.53
N GLY A 312 -4.72 6.55 -2.10
CA GLY A 312 -5.09 7.20 -3.37
C GLY A 312 -5.12 8.73 -3.31
N SER A 313 -5.06 9.34 -2.12
CA SER A 313 -5.08 10.79 -1.94
C SER A 313 -3.80 11.51 -2.37
N THR A 314 -2.66 10.81 -2.45
CA THR A 314 -1.35 11.38 -2.82
C THR A 314 -0.73 10.65 -4.03
N PRO A 315 -1.43 10.61 -5.19
CA PRO A 315 -1.08 9.71 -6.30
C PRO A 315 0.33 9.92 -6.87
N TYR A 316 0.84 11.15 -6.88
CA TYR A 316 2.21 11.42 -7.34
C TYR A 316 3.27 10.88 -6.40
N ALA A 317 3.06 11.00 -5.09
CA ALA A 317 3.97 10.46 -4.08
C ALA A 317 3.95 8.93 -4.12
N VAL A 318 2.77 8.33 -4.22
CA VAL A 318 2.60 6.87 -4.33
C VAL A 318 3.27 6.35 -5.59
N LYS A 319 3.08 7.02 -6.73
CA LYS A 319 3.79 6.71 -7.98
C LYS A 319 5.31 6.73 -7.80
N HIS A 320 5.83 7.76 -7.14
CA HIS A 320 7.27 7.89 -6.89
C HIS A 320 7.79 6.79 -5.96
N TYR A 321 7.04 6.47 -4.90
CA TYR A 321 7.32 5.37 -3.99
C TYR A 321 7.36 4.02 -4.72
N ARG A 322 6.35 3.72 -5.54
CA ARG A 322 6.27 2.48 -6.32
C ARG A 322 7.45 2.35 -7.29
N ASP A 323 7.91 3.47 -7.85
CA ASP A 323 9.11 3.50 -8.68
C ASP A 323 10.40 3.23 -7.88
N ALA A 324 10.48 3.74 -6.65
CA ALA A 324 11.56 3.40 -5.72
C ALA A 324 11.59 1.90 -5.39
N CYS A 325 10.43 1.29 -5.07
CA CYS A 325 10.32 -0.16 -4.84
C CYS A 325 10.87 -0.96 -6.03
N ARG A 326 10.39 -0.65 -7.24
CA ARG A 326 10.84 -1.33 -8.47
C ARG A 326 12.32 -1.14 -8.74
N SER A 327 12.83 0.08 -8.54
CA SER A 327 14.23 0.42 -8.79
C SER A 327 15.15 -0.29 -7.80
N TYR A 328 14.75 -0.37 -6.53
CA TYR A 328 15.46 -1.10 -5.50
C TYR A 328 15.46 -2.62 -5.79
N GLU A 329 14.31 -3.20 -6.13
CA GLU A 329 14.21 -4.60 -6.52
C GLU A 329 15.00 -4.91 -7.81
N LEU A 330 15.04 -3.98 -8.77
CA LEU A 330 15.90 -4.10 -9.95
C LEU A 330 17.38 -4.11 -9.57
N ALA A 331 17.81 -3.22 -8.67
CA ALA A 331 19.19 -3.18 -8.19
C ALA A 331 19.60 -4.52 -7.55
N ARG A 332 18.74 -5.09 -6.70
CA ARG A 332 18.96 -6.40 -6.05
C ARG A 332 19.03 -7.56 -7.05
N ARG A 333 18.25 -7.51 -8.13
CA ARG A 333 18.30 -8.53 -9.20
C ARG A 333 19.56 -8.44 -10.05
N LEU A 334 20.09 -7.23 -10.26
CA LEU A 334 21.31 -7.00 -11.05
C LEU A 334 22.59 -7.20 -10.23
N ASP A 335 22.52 -7.01 -8.91
CA ASP A 335 23.61 -7.22 -7.95
C ASP A 335 23.09 -8.03 -6.74
N PRO A 336 23.23 -9.37 -6.74
CA PRO A 336 22.79 -10.22 -5.64
C PRO A 336 23.49 -9.95 -4.30
N ASP A 337 24.65 -9.28 -4.32
CA ASP A 337 25.44 -8.91 -3.13
C ASP A 337 25.25 -7.41 -2.79
N LEU A 338 24.16 -6.79 -3.25
CA LEU A 338 23.89 -5.35 -3.11
C LEU A 338 24.06 -4.83 -1.68
N GLU A 339 23.53 -5.57 -0.71
CA GLU A 339 23.57 -5.19 0.71
C GLU A 339 25.00 -5.25 1.28
N THR A 340 25.92 -5.97 0.63
CA THR A 340 27.36 -5.99 0.97
C THR A 340 28.12 -4.89 0.26
N HIS A 341 27.80 -4.62 -1.01
CA HIS A 341 28.47 -3.60 -1.82
C HIS A 341 28.06 -2.17 -1.40
N ASP A 342 26.78 -1.93 -1.10
CA ASP A 342 26.25 -0.63 -0.69
C ASP A 342 25.39 -0.72 0.59
N PRO A 343 25.94 -1.17 1.74
CA PRO A 343 25.16 -1.42 2.95
C PRO A 343 24.39 -0.18 3.44
N ALA A 344 24.99 1.00 3.33
CA ALA A 344 24.35 2.25 3.75
C ALA A 344 23.18 2.66 2.83
N LEU A 345 23.33 2.50 1.51
CA LEU A 345 22.26 2.85 0.56
C LEU A 345 21.13 1.81 0.58
N ALA A 346 21.47 0.52 0.69
CA ALA A 346 20.49 -0.53 0.87
C ALA A 346 19.67 -0.26 2.14
N ARG A 347 20.33 0.13 3.23
CA ARG A 347 19.66 0.45 4.47
C ARG A 347 18.77 1.68 4.40
N GLU A 348 19.25 2.76 3.78
CA GLU A 348 18.48 4.00 3.55
C GLU A 348 17.22 3.72 2.70
N ALA A 349 17.36 2.89 1.66
CA ALA A 349 16.25 2.48 0.81
C ALA A 349 15.21 1.69 1.62
N GLU A 350 15.63 0.65 2.34
CA GLU A 350 14.73 -0.18 3.14
C GLU A 350 14.00 0.62 4.22
N ASP A 351 14.73 1.41 5.02
CA ASP A 351 14.13 2.20 6.10
C ASP A 351 13.12 3.21 5.54
N SER A 352 13.45 3.88 4.43
CA SER A 352 12.55 4.83 3.78
C SER A 352 11.33 4.15 3.16
N LEU A 353 11.49 2.96 2.56
CA LEU A 353 10.37 2.22 1.99
C LEU A 353 9.39 1.75 3.07
N LEU A 354 9.89 1.29 4.22
CA LEU A 354 9.06 0.89 5.35
C LEU A 354 8.35 2.11 5.97
N LEU A 355 9.05 3.24 6.17
CA LEU A 355 8.45 4.45 6.75
C LEU A 355 7.41 5.11 5.85
N TYR A 356 7.54 5.01 4.52
CA TYR A 356 6.49 5.47 3.61
C TYR A 356 5.23 4.61 3.70
N ALA A 357 5.39 3.29 3.82
CA ALA A 357 4.28 2.34 3.89
C ALA A 357 3.56 2.33 5.25
N GLU A 358 4.09 3.04 6.25
CA GLU A 358 3.48 3.21 7.58
C GLU A 358 2.08 3.86 7.47
N HIS A 359 1.15 3.46 8.34
CA HIS A 359 -0.28 3.73 8.19
C HIS A 359 -0.70 5.19 8.44
N THR A 360 0.08 5.99 9.16
CA THR A 360 -0.22 7.39 9.40
C THR A 360 -0.04 8.19 8.10
N TRP A 361 -1.14 8.47 7.39
CA TRP A 361 -1.09 9.11 6.07
C TRP A 361 -1.09 10.65 6.10
N GLY A 362 -1.71 11.24 7.12
CA GLY A 362 -1.87 12.68 7.30
C GLY A 362 -2.06 13.03 8.78
N HIS A 363 -1.89 14.30 9.15
CA HIS A 363 -2.10 14.74 10.54
C HIS A 363 -3.58 14.62 10.92
N SER A 364 -3.90 14.45 12.19
CA SER A 364 -5.28 14.45 12.72
C SER A 364 -6.12 15.69 12.35
N ALA A 365 -5.48 16.79 11.97
CA ALA A 365 -6.10 18.06 11.62
C ALA A 365 -6.04 18.35 10.11
N SER A 366 -5.72 17.35 9.27
CA SER A 366 -5.61 17.51 7.81
C SER A 366 -6.87 18.07 7.15
N ILE A 367 -8.04 17.85 7.76
CA ILE A 367 -9.32 18.34 7.24
C ILE A 367 -9.72 19.67 7.88
N THR A 368 -9.54 19.80 9.20
CA THR A 368 -10.01 20.99 9.94
C THR A 368 -9.06 22.17 9.78
N ASN A 369 -7.75 21.92 9.69
CA ASN A 369 -6.69 22.92 9.68
C ASN A 369 -5.66 22.65 8.55
N PRO A 370 -6.08 22.51 7.28
CA PRO A 370 -5.22 22.05 6.17
C PRO A 370 -4.08 23.02 5.79
N TYR A 371 -4.07 24.24 6.34
CA TYR A 371 -3.10 25.29 6.01
C TYR A 371 -2.05 25.52 7.09
N GLU A 372 -2.16 24.84 8.24
CA GLU A 372 -1.17 24.98 9.31
C GLU A 372 0.13 24.26 8.93
N SER A 373 1.28 24.92 9.13
CA SER A 373 2.57 24.37 8.71
C SER A 373 2.84 22.98 9.29
N MET A 374 2.56 22.78 10.58
CA MET A 374 2.73 21.48 11.25
C MET A 374 1.91 20.36 10.59
N VAL A 375 0.71 20.68 10.08
CA VAL A 375 -0.15 19.70 9.39
C VAL A 375 0.45 19.30 8.03
N VAL A 376 0.98 20.28 7.29
CA VAL A 376 1.56 20.06 5.95
C VAL A 376 2.98 19.47 6.02
N ASP A 377 3.72 19.74 7.09
CA ASP A 377 5.06 19.20 7.32
C ASP A 377 5.07 17.67 7.31
N LEU A 378 3.99 17.03 7.76
CA LEU A 378 3.87 15.57 7.71
C LEU A 378 3.82 15.03 6.28
N ASP A 379 3.04 15.65 5.40
CA ASP A 379 2.99 15.27 3.98
C ASP A 379 4.37 15.45 3.33
N MET A 380 5.06 16.57 3.63
CA MET A 380 6.43 16.77 3.17
C MET A 380 7.39 15.69 3.67
N ARG A 381 7.28 15.26 4.93
CA ARG A 381 8.09 14.17 5.51
C ARG A 381 7.79 12.83 4.83
N LYS A 382 6.52 12.49 4.66
CA LYS A 382 6.10 11.26 3.98
C LYS A 382 6.63 11.22 2.55
N ASN A 383 6.44 12.29 1.79
CA ASN A 383 7.00 12.43 0.44
C ASN A 383 8.53 12.35 0.42
N GLY A 384 9.19 12.86 1.45
CA GLY A 384 10.63 12.75 1.66
C GLY A 384 11.13 11.30 1.74
N TYR A 385 10.37 10.37 2.34
CA TYR A 385 10.74 8.95 2.36
C TYR A 385 10.72 8.32 0.96
N ALA A 386 9.67 8.56 0.19
CA ALA A 386 9.61 8.08 -1.20
C ALA A 386 10.82 8.59 -2.01
N SER A 387 11.16 9.88 -1.84
CA SER A 387 12.32 10.49 -2.50
C SER A 387 13.66 9.90 -2.07
N ARG A 388 13.87 9.65 -0.77
CA ARG A 388 15.12 9.06 -0.26
C ARG A 388 15.31 7.63 -0.72
N ALA A 389 14.24 6.83 -0.69
CA ALA A 389 14.25 5.48 -1.22
C ALA A 389 14.62 5.47 -2.72
N HIS A 390 13.99 6.34 -3.50
CA HIS A 390 14.27 6.47 -4.93
C HIS A 390 15.73 6.91 -5.18
N GLU A 391 16.23 7.91 -4.45
CA GLU A 391 17.61 8.39 -4.57
C GLU A 391 18.62 7.29 -4.25
N ALA A 392 18.41 6.55 -3.16
CA ALA A 392 19.28 5.43 -2.78
C ALA A 392 19.31 4.36 -3.88
N ALA A 393 18.14 3.95 -4.39
CA ALA A 393 18.01 2.99 -5.48
C ALA A 393 18.69 3.48 -6.76
N ALA A 394 18.51 4.75 -7.14
CA ALA A 394 19.13 5.33 -8.32
C ALA A 394 20.67 5.37 -8.22
N ARG A 395 21.22 5.66 -7.03
CA ARG A 395 22.68 5.63 -6.78
C ARG A 395 23.24 4.22 -6.91
N MET A 396 22.54 3.22 -6.37
CA MET A 396 22.89 1.80 -6.51
C MET A 396 22.87 1.37 -7.97
N LEU A 397 21.80 1.66 -8.72
CA LEU A 397 21.72 1.38 -10.16
C LEU A 397 22.82 2.08 -10.97
N GLY A 398 23.16 3.32 -10.62
CA GLY A 398 24.25 4.06 -11.25
C GLY A 398 25.64 3.49 -10.97
N ARG A 399 25.87 2.87 -9.80
CA ARG A 399 27.08 2.07 -9.57
C ARG A 399 27.04 0.78 -10.40
N ILE A 400 25.96 0.01 -10.30
CA ILE A 400 25.80 -1.26 -11.04
C ILE A 400 26.06 -1.05 -12.54
N ALA A 401 25.49 0.01 -13.13
CA ALA A 401 25.73 0.35 -14.53
C ALA A 401 27.23 0.57 -14.83
N ARG A 402 27.96 1.32 -13.97
CA ARG A 402 29.42 1.52 -14.13
C ARG A 402 30.20 0.22 -13.99
N ASP A 403 29.88 -0.58 -12.99
CA ASP A 403 30.55 -1.86 -12.73
C ASP A 403 30.35 -2.83 -13.92
N GLN A 404 29.21 -2.72 -14.61
CA GLN A 404 28.89 -3.44 -15.83
C GLN A 404 29.43 -2.78 -17.12
N GLY A 405 30.20 -1.70 -17.01
CA GLY A 405 30.90 -1.06 -18.12
C GLY A 405 30.13 0.03 -18.86
N ASP A 406 29.01 0.52 -18.32
CA ASP A 406 28.32 1.69 -18.86
C ASP A 406 29.24 2.93 -18.77
N CYS A 407 29.31 3.69 -19.87
CA CYS A 407 30.07 4.93 -19.90
C CYS A 407 29.38 6.10 -19.19
N LEU A 408 28.12 5.91 -18.74
CA LEU A 408 27.25 6.93 -18.12
C LEU A 408 27.14 8.21 -18.97
N ARG A 409 27.20 8.06 -20.29
CA ARG A 409 27.08 9.14 -21.26
C ARG A 409 26.01 8.77 -22.27
N TYR A 410 25.19 9.74 -22.61
CA TYR A 410 24.04 9.56 -23.49
C TYR A 410 24.04 10.55 -24.65
N TYR A 411 25.19 11.09 -25.05
CA TYR A 411 25.29 12.07 -26.16
C TYR A 411 25.71 11.46 -27.49
N ALA A 412 26.19 10.21 -27.46
CA ALA A 412 26.68 9.55 -28.66
C ALA A 412 25.49 9.17 -29.55
N THR A 413 25.59 9.46 -30.84
CA THR A 413 24.57 9.09 -31.84
C THR A 413 24.89 7.76 -32.52
N GLU A 414 25.97 7.11 -32.08
CA GLU A 414 26.39 5.78 -32.46
C GLU A 414 27.14 5.14 -31.29
N GLY A 415 27.13 3.81 -31.21
CA GLY A 415 27.85 3.07 -30.18
C GLY A 415 27.31 1.67 -29.94
N THR A 416 27.67 1.10 -28.80
CA THR A 416 27.22 -0.21 -28.35
C THR A 416 26.35 -0.06 -27.11
N ILE A 417 25.26 -0.82 -27.04
CA ILE A 417 24.43 -0.97 -25.85
C ILE A 417 24.48 -2.41 -25.37
N GLN A 418 24.38 -2.61 -24.06
CA GLN A 418 24.22 -3.91 -23.43
C GLN A 418 22.88 -3.91 -22.70
N VAL A 419 22.04 -4.92 -22.97
CA VAL A 419 20.69 -5.04 -22.43
C VAL A 419 20.63 -6.32 -21.61
N HIS A 420 20.21 -6.20 -20.35
CA HIS A 420 20.05 -7.33 -19.44
C HIS A 420 18.56 -7.61 -19.25
N ASN A 421 18.18 -8.89 -19.25
CA ASN A 421 16.87 -9.33 -18.80
C ASN A 421 16.97 -9.88 -17.36
N PRO A 422 16.77 -9.05 -16.32
CA PRO A 422 16.89 -9.47 -14.93
C PRO A 422 15.71 -10.30 -14.43
N THR A 423 14.79 -10.71 -15.31
CA THR A 423 13.56 -11.42 -14.94
C THR A 423 13.70 -12.92 -15.18
N GLY A 424 12.87 -13.70 -14.50
CA GLY A 424 12.73 -15.16 -14.71
C GLY A 424 11.94 -15.55 -15.97
N LEU A 425 11.60 -14.61 -16.85
CA LEU A 425 10.65 -14.83 -17.95
C LEU A 425 11.35 -14.80 -19.33
N THR A 426 10.94 -15.72 -20.21
CA THR A 426 11.29 -15.73 -21.63
C THR A 426 10.25 -14.99 -22.45
N GLY A 427 10.66 -14.24 -23.47
CA GLY A 427 9.73 -13.70 -24.46
C GLY A 427 10.19 -12.41 -25.13
N PRO A 428 9.38 -11.88 -26.07
CA PRO A 428 9.65 -10.60 -26.72
C PRO A 428 9.50 -9.45 -25.73
N ARG A 429 10.44 -8.49 -25.77
CA ARG A 429 10.47 -7.31 -24.89
C ARG A 429 10.77 -6.07 -25.69
N ALA A 430 10.11 -4.97 -25.34
CA ALA A 430 10.49 -3.65 -25.81
C ALA A 430 11.76 -3.21 -25.08
N VAL A 431 12.77 -2.78 -25.85
CA VAL A 431 13.99 -2.15 -25.36
C VAL A 431 13.91 -0.67 -25.70
N GLU A 432 14.16 0.19 -24.71
CA GLU A 432 14.16 1.64 -24.87
C GLU A 432 15.36 2.26 -24.18
N PHE A 433 16.03 3.18 -24.86
CA PHE A 433 17.08 4.02 -24.29
C PHE A 433 17.07 5.38 -24.97
N TYR A 434 17.54 6.42 -24.27
CA TYR A 434 17.55 7.78 -24.81
C TYR A 434 18.98 8.27 -25.10
N VAL A 435 19.06 9.13 -26.11
CA VAL A 435 20.25 9.87 -26.51
C VAL A 435 19.92 11.36 -26.44
N GLU A 436 20.65 12.12 -25.63
CA GLU A 436 20.59 13.58 -25.61
C GLU A 436 21.19 14.15 -26.88
N THR A 437 20.32 14.63 -27.76
CA THR A 437 20.69 15.29 -28.99
C THR A 437 19.49 16.08 -29.53
N LEU A 438 19.74 17.14 -30.28
CA LEU A 438 18.66 17.86 -30.98
C LEU A 438 18.01 16.93 -32.02
N PRO A 439 16.75 17.17 -32.44
CA PRO A 439 16.06 16.32 -33.41
C PRO A 439 16.85 16.03 -34.70
N ALA A 440 17.62 17.00 -35.20
CA ALA A 440 18.47 16.82 -36.38
C ALA A 440 19.71 15.92 -36.16
N GLY A 441 20.12 15.73 -34.90
CA GLY A 441 21.30 14.93 -34.55
C GLY A 441 21.04 13.43 -34.59
N LEU A 442 19.81 13.00 -34.35
CA LEU A 442 19.38 11.60 -34.49
C LEU A 442 17.94 11.56 -35.05
N PRO A 443 17.78 11.80 -36.35
CA PRO A 443 16.47 11.82 -36.98
C PRO A 443 15.90 10.39 -37.10
N ASP A 444 16.76 9.42 -37.40
CA ASP A 444 16.47 7.98 -37.42
C ASP A 444 17.70 7.18 -36.93
N ALA A 445 17.54 5.88 -36.70
CA ALA A 445 18.61 5.00 -36.22
C ALA A 445 18.57 3.62 -36.90
N VAL A 446 19.66 2.89 -36.81
CA VAL A 446 19.68 1.44 -37.06
C VAL A 446 20.17 0.74 -35.81
N ILE A 447 19.53 -0.39 -35.48
CA ILE A 447 19.97 -1.31 -34.43
C ILE A 447 20.44 -2.60 -35.08
N ARG A 448 21.61 -3.11 -34.69
CA ARG A 448 22.14 -4.39 -35.18
C ARG A 448 22.57 -5.28 -34.02
N THR A 449 22.18 -6.54 -34.06
CA THR A 449 22.59 -7.59 -33.12
C THR A 449 24.04 -8.02 -33.36
N GLU A 450 24.66 -8.71 -32.39
CA GLU A 450 26.03 -9.22 -32.51
C GLU A 450 26.24 -10.17 -33.72
N ASP A 451 25.21 -10.92 -34.13
CA ASP A 451 25.22 -11.79 -35.32
C ASP A 451 25.07 -11.04 -36.66
N GLY A 452 24.95 -9.71 -36.61
CA GLY A 452 24.88 -8.84 -37.79
C GLY A 452 23.47 -8.58 -38.32
N ARG A 453 22.42 -9.14 -37.71
CA ARG A 453 21.03 -8.90 -38.10
C ARG A 453 20.58 -7.48 -37.71
N GLU A 454 19.99 -6.75 -38.65
CA GLU A 454 19.37 -5.45 -38.38
C GLU A 454 17.97 -5.63 -37.81
N LEU A 455 17.69 -4.91 -36.72
CA LEU A 455 16.39 -4.86 -36.08
C LEU A 455 15.63 -3.61 -36.50
N ARG A 456 14.32 -3.78 -36.68
CA ARG A 456 13.39 -2.68 -36.84
C ARG A 456 13.37 -1.86 -35.56
N CYS A 457 13.65 -0.56 -35.67
CA CYS A 457 13.60 0.37 -34.56
C CYS A 457 12.80 1.62 -34.91
N GLN A 458 12.56 2.45 -33.91
CA GLN A 458 11.81 3.69 -34.01
C GLN A 458 12.47 4.75 -33.13
N VAL A 459 12.61 5.97 -33.65
CA VAL A 459 13.21 7.11 -32.93
C VAL A 459 12.15 8.15 -32.59
N SER A 460 11.80 8.22 -31.31
CA SER A 460 10.78 9.12 -30.78
C SER A 460 11.38 10.39 -30.16
N PRO A 461 10.63 11.49 -30.07
CA PRO A 461 11.00 12.63 -29.21
C PRO A 461 11.19 12.21 -27.75
N HIS A 462 12.13 12.87 -27.06
CA HIS A 462 12.35 12.76 -25.61
C HIS A 462 12.57 14.18 -25.04
N PRO A 463 12.17 14.51 -23.79
CA PRO A 463 12.23 15.88 -23.26
C PRO A 463 13.59 16.59 -23.41
N ARG A 464 14.69 15.81 -23.39
CA ARG A 464 16.05 16.30 -23.61
C ARG A 464 16.77 15.62 -24.78
N GLY A 465 16.05 14.95 -25.68
CA GLY A 465 16.72 14.27 -26.78
C GLY A 465 15.83 13.41 -27.66
N ARG A 466 16.32 12.21 -27.95
CA ARG A 466 15.69 11.21 -28.81
C ARG A 466 15.68 9.86 -28.10
N ARG A 467 14.59 9.13 -28.16
CA ARG A 467 14.46 7.79 -27.59
C ARG A 467 14.44 6.77 -28.72
N ILE A 468 15.36 5.81 -28.70
CA ILE A 468 15.35 4.68 -29.62
C ILE A 468 14.58 3.53 -28.97
N SER A 469 13.68 2.91 -29.73
CA SER A 469 12.88 1.76 -29.29
C SER A 469 12.93 0.64 -30.31
N PHE A 470 13.03 -0.61 -29.85
CA PHE A 470 12.95 -1.81 -30.67
C PHE A 470 12.43 -3.00 -29.86
N VAL A 471 12.13 -4.12 -30.52
CA VAL A 471 11.69 -5.36 -29.86
C VAL A 471 12.68 -6.48 -30.18
N ASP A 472 13.08 -7.24 -29.16
CA ASP A 472 13.83 -8.49 -29.32
C ASP A 472 13.38 -9.52 -28.27
N THR A 473 13.71 -10.79 -28.48
CA THR A 473 13.34 -11.89 -27.57
C THR A 473 14.46 -12.18 -26.60
N PHE A 474 14.15 -12.30 -25.31
CA PHE A 474 15.12 -12.57 -24.26
C PHE A 474 14.79 -13.86 -23.50
N ALA A 475 15.82 -14.63 -23.13
CA ALA A 475 15.75 -15.69 -22.13
C ALA A 475 15.99 -15.14 -20.70
N PRO A 476 15.67 -15.89 -19.64
CA PRO A 476 15.83 -15.45 -18.26
C PRO A 476 17.31 -15.16 -17.95
N GLY A 477 17.60 -14.01 -17.35
CA GLY A 477 18.98 -13.60 -17.03
C GLY A 477 19.85 -13.30 -18.26
N GLU A 478 19.29 -13.33 -19.47
CA GLU A 478 20.08 -13.16 -20.69
C GLU A 478 20.61 -11.72 -20.81
N VAL A 479 21.86 -11.62 -21.28
CA VAL A 479 22.51 -10.36 -21.63
C VAL A 479 22.79 -10.35 -23.11
N LYS A 480 22.33 -9.32 -23.81
CA LYS A 480 22.57 -9.13 -25.25
C LYS A 480 23.25 -7.81 -25.51
N ARG A 481 24.09 -7.77 -26.55
CA ARG A 481 24.70 -6.53 -27.04
C ARG A 481 24.18 -6.17 -28.42
N TYR A 482 24.10 -4.87 -28.64
CA TYR A 482 23.66 -4.30 -29.91
C TYR A 482 24.57 -3.13 -30.27
N THR A 483 24.79 -2.91 -31.55
CA THR A 483 25.33 -1.65 -32.05
C THR A 483 24.21 -0.79 -32.57
N TYR A 484 24.27 0.52 -32.32
CA TYR A 484 23.38 1.51 -32.91
C TYR A 484 24.17 2.58 -33.66
N TYR A 485 23.59 3.12 -34.71
CA TYR A 485 24.15 4.26 -35.43
C TYR A 485 23.05 5.16 -35.99
N LYS A 486 23.38 6.45 -36.11
CA LYS A 486 22.53 7.44 -36.75
C LYS A 486 22.23 7.00 -38.19
N LYS A 487 20.95 7.02 -38.54
CA LYS A 487 20.49 6.94 -39.92
C LYS A 487 19.95 8.30 -40.33
N GLU A 488 20.33 8.78 -41.50
CA GLU A 488 19.68 9.96 -42.07
C GLU A 488 18.22 9.63 -42.38
N ALA A 489 17.32 10.56 -42.08
CA ALA A 489 15.92 10.38 -42.45
C ALA A 489 15.81 10.27 -43.98
N GLU A 490 14.98 9.35 -44.46
CA GLU A 490 14.73 9.23 -45.89
C GLU A 490 14.12 10.53 -46.44
N GLU A 491 14.72 11.09 -47.50
CA GLU A 491 14.17 12.25 -48.19
C GLU A 491 12.78 11.91 -48.74
N THR A 492 11.75 12.38 -48.05
CA THR A 492 10.36 12.17 -48.48
C THR A 492 9.99 13.23 -49.51
N ARG A 493 10.03 12.85 -50.79
CA ARG A 493 9.52 13.69 -51.89
C ARG A 493 8.05 13.35 -52.13
N LEU A 494 7.17 14.36 -52.17
CA LEU A 494 5.73 14.17 -52.37
C LEU A 494 5.38 13.62 -53.77
N ASN A 495 6.22 13.87 -54.77
CA ASN A 495 5.97 13.49 -56.16
C ASN A 495 7.02 12.49 -56.65
N THR A 496 6.87 11.23 -56.26
CA THR A 496 7.76 10.10 -56.62
C THR A 496 7.20 9.23 -57.75
N ARG A 497 6.17 9.70 -58.47
CA ARG A 497 5.30 8.91 -59.37
C ARG A 497 4.51 7.78 -58.68
N HIS A 498 4.69 7.58 -57.37
CA HIS A 498 3.82 6.78 -56.51
C HIS A 498 3.14 7.71 -55.51
N CYS A 499 2.02 8.33 -55.91
CA CYS A 499 1.30 9.28 -55.06
C CYS A 499 0.32 8.54 -54.13
N TYR A 500 0.53 8.66 -52.83
CA TYR A 500 -0.38 8.21 -51.76
C TYR A 500 -0.68 9.31 -50.73
N VAL A 501 -0.16 10.50 -50.97
CA VAL A 501 -0.26 11.68 -50.11
C VAL A 501 -0.37 12.90 -51.02
N GLY A 502 -1.40 13.72 -50.84
CA GLY A 502 -1.55 14.96 -51.60
C GLY A 502 -0.73 16.13 -51.03
N ALA A 503 -0.90 17.32 -51.60
CA ALA A 503 -0.13 18.52 -51.21
C ALA A 503 -0.44 18.97 -49.76
N GLU A 504 -1.63 18.65 -49.29
CA GLU A 504 -2.13 18.79 -47.92
C GLU A 504 -1.47 17.83 -46.92
N ARG A 505 -0.66 16.87 -47.39
CA ARG A 505 0.11 15.90 -46.60
C ARG A 505 -0.71 14.92 -45.77
N ILE A 506 -2.00 14.79 -46.07
CA ILE A 506 -2.87 13.77 -45.48
C ILE A 506 -2.55 12.41 -46.10
N ARG A 507 -2.36 11.41 -45.24
CA ARG A 507 -2.00 10.04 -45.63
C ARG A 507 -3.21 9.12 -45.45
N ASP A 508 -4.19 9.25 -46.35
CA ASP A 508 -5.49 8.57 -46.28
C ASP A 508 -5.74 7.59 -47.44
N ILE A 509 -4.78 7.43 -48.34
CA ILE A 509 -4.89 6.55 -49.51
C ILE A 509 -4.31 5.16 -49.19
N VAL A 510 -5.17 4.14 -49.26
CA VAL A 510 -4.76 2.73 -49.15
C VAL A 510 -3.80 2.35 -50.25
N ASN A 511 -2.62 1.84 -49.89
CA ASN A 511 -1.57 1.51 -50.85
C ASN A 511 -0.63 0.38 -50.36
N ALA A 512 0.30 -0.05 -51.22
CA ALA A 512 1.24 -1.14 -50.92
C ALA A 512 2.67 -0.65 -50.57
N PHE A 513 2.94 0.66 -50.66
CA PHE A 513 4.28 1.24 -50.57
C PHE A 513 4.55 1.96 -49.24
N ASP A 514 3.50 2.38 -48.52
CA ASP A 514 3.56 2.82 -47.13
C ASP A 514 2.52 2.05 -46.30
N PRO A 515 2.71 0.75 -46.04
CA PRO A 515 1.74 -0.07 -45.32
C PRO A 515 1.51 0.37 -43.86
N VAL A 516 2.33 1.30 -43.36
CA VAL A 516 2.38 1.68 -41.95
C VAL A 516 1.51 2.91 -41.71
N THR A 517 1.63 3.96 -42.53
CA THR A 517 1.07 5.27 -42.12
C THR A 517 -0.30 5.62 -42.69
N TYR A 518 -0.75 5.02 -43.81
CA TYR A 518 -2.12 5.29 -44.28
C TYR A 518 -3.14 4.60 -43.38
N ARG A 519 -3.96 5.35 -42.65
CA ARG A 519 -5.17 4.82 -41.97
C ARG A 519 -6.18 5.94 -41.79
N LEU A 520 -7.46 5.56 -41.75
CA LEU A 520 -8.53 6.46 -41.37
C LEU A 520 -8.31 6.94 -39.93
N PRO A 521 -8.63 8.21 -39.60
CA PRO A 521 -8.40 8.78 -38.28
C PRO A 521 -9.48 8.40 -37.25
N TYR A 522 -10.32 7.40 -37.55
CA TYR A 522 -11.47 7.02 -36.73
C TYR A 522 -11.30 5.63 -36.08
N GLU A 523 -10.23 4.93 -36.43
CA GLU A 523 -9.89 3.62 -35.87
C GLU A 523 -8.37 3.43 -35.83
N PHE A 524 -7.94 2.46 -35.05
CA PHE A 524 -6.58 1.93 -35.05
C PHE A 524 -6.64 0.42 -35.19
N GLU A 525 -5.74 -0.15 -35.98
CA GLU A 525 -5.60 -1.60 -36.11
C GLU A 525 -4.15 -2.01 -36.31
N ASN A 526 -3.70 -3.00 -35.54
CA ASN A 526 -2.43 -3.70 -35.74
C ASN A 526 -2.67 -5.23 -35.83
N GLN A 527 -1.63 -6.04 -35.63
CA GLN A 527 -1.79 -7.49 -35.70
C GLN A 527 -2.60 -8.08 -34.54
N PHE A 528 -2.67 -7.41 -33.39
CA PHE A 528 -3.30 -7.92 -32.17
C PHE A 528 -4.65 -7.27 -31.86
N PHE A 529 -4.76 -5.96 -32.01
CA PHE A 529 -5.90 -5.17 -31.55
C PHE A 529 -6.50 -4.33 -32.67
N ARG A 530 -7.81 -4.13 -32.60
CA ARG A 530 -8.54 -3.10 -33.34
C ARG A 530 -9.32 -2.23 -32.37
N LEU A 531 -9.06 -0.92 -32.39
CA LEU A 531 -9.73 0.09 -31.57
C LEU A 531 -10.60 0.95 -32.48
N GLU A 532 -11.86 1.16 -32.08
CA GLU A 532 -12.77 2.12 -32.74
C GLU A 532 -13.22 3.14 -31.70
N TYR A 533 -13.27 4.42 -32.06
CA TYR A 533 -13.62 5.51 -31.14
C TYR A 533 -14.48 6.56 -31.83
N GLN A 534 -15.26 7.29 -31.04
CA GLN A 534 -16.12 8.36 -31.52
C GLN A 534 -16.03 9.57 -30.59
N VAL A 535 -15.76 10.75 -31.16
CA VAL A 535 -15.82 12.04 -30.45
C VAL A 535 -17.19 12.21 -29.78
N GLY A 536 -17.18 12.67 -28.54
CA GLY A 536 -18.34 12.79 -27.66
C GLY A 536 -18.77 11.51 -26.97
N LYS A 537 -18.29 10.33 -27.39
CA LYS A 537 -18.64 9.02 -26.78
C LYS A 537 -17.46 8.28 -26.18
N GLY A 538 -16.23 8.52 -26.64
CA GLY A 538 -15.05 7.78 -26.20
C GLY A 538 -14.77 6.54 -27.06
N LEU A 539 -14.10 5.56 -26.46
CA LEU A 539 -13.80 4.28 -27.11
C LEU A 539 -15.09 3.47 -27.30
N CYS A 540 -15.34 3.03 -28.52
CA CYS A 540 -16.54 2.28 -28.91
C CYS A 540 -16.26 0.78 -29.11
N ARG A 541 -15.00 0.40 -29.35
CA ARG A 541 -14.59 -1.00 -29.54
C ARG A 541 -13.15 -1.24 -29.12
N LEU A 542 -12.88 -2.38 -28.45
CA LEU A 542 -11.54 -2.88 -28.15
C LEU A 542 -11.48 -4.36 -28.52
N TYR A 543 -11.20 -4.63 -29.80
CA TYR A 543 -11.25 -5.99 -30.33
C TYR A 543 -9.87 -6.66 -30.26
N ASP A 544 -9.77 -7.79 -29.57
CA ASP A 544 -8.60 -8.67 -29.57
C ASP A 544 -8.71 -9.73 -30.67
N LYS A 545 -7.86 -9.61 -31.69
CA LYS A 545 -7.87 -10.45 -32.89
C LYS A 545 -7.43 -11.88 -32.61
N ARG A 546 -6.70 -12.12 -31.52
CA ARG A 546 -6.23 -13.45 -31.12
C ARG A 546 -7.36 -14.30 -30.55
N SER A 547 -8.14 -13.71 -29.65
CA SER A 547 -9.32 -14.37 -29.06
C SER A 547 -10.57 -14.24 -29.93
N GLY A 548 -10.58 -13.30 -30.89
CA GLY A 548 -11.73 -13.01 -31.74
C GLY A 548 -12.88 -12.34 -30.98
N ARG A 549 -12.57 -11.60 -29.91
CA ARG A 549 -13.56 -11.01 -28.99
C ARG A 549 -13.40 -9.51 -28.90
N ASP A 550 -14.52 -8.83 -28.70
CA ASP A 550 -14.54 -7.46 -28.22
C ASP A 550 -14.44 -7.47 -26.70
N LEU A 551 -13.49 -6.73 -26.15
CA LEU A 551 -13.19 -6.71 -24.73
C LEU A 551 -13.96 -5.61 -24.00
N LEU A 552 -14.65 -4.71 -24.71
CA LEU A 552 -15.44 -3.67 -24.05
C LEU A 552 -16.76 -4.20 -23.49
N PRO A 553 -17.15 -3.76 -22.28
CA PRO A 553 -18.48 -4.03 -21.78
C PRO A 553 -19.55 -3.34 -22.65
N LYS A 554 -20.71 -3.99 -22.79
CA LYS A 554 -21.85 -3.47 -23.58
C LYS A 554 -22.58 -2.30 -22.93
N GLU A 555 -22.47 -2.18 -21.61
CA GLU A 555 -23.12 -1.16 -20.79
C GLU A 555 -22.11 -0.54 -19.83
N GLY A 556 -22.40 0.68 -19.36
CA GLY A 556 -21.54 1.43 -18.43
C GLY A 556 -20.65 2.46 -19.12
N VAL A 557 -19.66 2.94 -18.36
CA VAL A 557 -18.68 3.91 -18.85
C VAL A 557 -17.64 3.17 -19.70
N PRO A 558 -17.33 3.63 -20.93
CA PRO A 558 -16.35 2.96 -21.77
C PRO A 558 -14.98 2.87 -21.10
N PHE A 559 -14.30 1.74 -21.33
CA PHE A 559 -12.92 1.52 -20.94
C PHE A 559 -12.04 2.72 -21.34
N PHE A 560 -11.13 3.14 -20.47
CA PHE A 560 -10.27 4.33 -20.63
C PHE A 560 -10.97 5.70 -20.61
N THR A 561 -12.19 5.80 -20.09
CA THR A 561 -12.85 7.10 -19.91
C THR A 561 -12.75 7.53 -18.44
N PRO A 562 -11.88 8.50 -18.08
CA PRO A 562 -11.82 9.00 -16.71
C PRO A 562 -13.18 9.47 -16.21
N VAL A 563 -13.48 9.23 -14.94
CA VAL A 563 -14.73 9.64 -14.30
C VAL A 563 -14.40 10.47 -13.07
N TYR A 564 -14.84 11.72 -13.07
CA TYR A 564 -14.80 12.58 -11.90
C TYR A 564 -16.02 12.31 -11.02
N GLU A 565 -15.80 11.89 -9.78
CA GLU A 565 -16.84 11.82 -8.76
C GLU A 565 -16.66 12.95 -7.76
N CYS A 566 -17.75 13.66 -7.46
CA CYS A 566 -17.76 14.75 -6.49
C CYS A 566 -19.01 14.68 -5.62
N THR A 567 -18.80 14.76 -4.31
CA THR A 567 -19.83 15.01 -3.31
C THR A 567 -19.66 16.45 -2.82
N PRO A 568 -20.48 17.39 -3.33
CA PRO A 568 -20.41 18.78 -2.90
C PRO A 568 -20.67 18.92 -1.41
N VAL A 569 -19.85 19.73 -0.73
CA VAL A 569 -20.14 20.16 0.64
C VAL A 569 -21.36 21.06 0.61
N ARG A 570 -22.18 21.03 1.67
CA ARG A 570 -23.42 21.81 1.76
C ARG A 570 -23.31 22.88 2.84
N PRO A 571 -22.71 24.05 2.54
CA PRO A 571 -22.58 25.14 3.50
C PRO A 571 -23.91 25.47 4.19
N GLY A 572 -23.88 25.57 5.53
CA GLY A 572 -25.06 25.80 6.36
C GLY A 572 -25.85 24.52 6.73
N ILE A 573 -25.51 23.37 6.14
CA ILE A 573 -26.01 22.04 6.55
C ILE A 573 -24.86 21.21 7.12
N THR A 574 -23.73 21.15 6.41
CA THR A 574 -22.51 20.43 6.77
C THR A 574 -21.29 21.33 6.51
N ASP A 575 -20.21 21.07 7.24
CA ASP A 575 -18.87 21.49 6.84
C ASP A 575 -18.15 20.32 6.13
N VAL A 576 -16.87 20.54 5.76
CA VAL A 576 -16.06 19.52 5.07
C VAL A 576 -15.91 18.25 5.93
N TYR A 577 -15.73 18.41 7.24
CA TYR A 577 -15.53 17.31 8.17
C TYR A 577 -16.80 16.47 8.29
N GLU A 578 -17.94 17.10 8.56
CA GLU A 578 -19.22 16.42 8.70
C GLU A 578 -19.66 15.77 7.38
N GLU A 579 -19.45 16.42 6.23
CA GLU A 579 -19.78 15.80 4.95
C GLU A 579 -18.91 14.56 4.71
N ARG A 580 -17.59 14.62 4.98
CA ARG A 580 -16.70 13.44 4.91
C ARG A 580 -17.09 12.35 5.89
N ARG A 581 -17.59 12.68 7.09
CA ARG A 581 -18.07 11.71 8.07
C ARG A 581 -19.32 10.98 7.56
N LEU A 582 -20.24 11.69 6.90
CA LEU A 582 -21.48 11.14 6.37
C LEU A 582 -21.29 10.15 5.21
N LEU A 583 -20.15 10.17 4.52
CA LEU A 583 -19.81 9.16 3.50
C LEU A 583 -19.72 7.75 4.10
N GLY A 584 -19.33 7.64 5.37
CA GLY A 584 -19.08 6.38 6.04
C GLY A 584 -18.11 5.48 5.25
N ARG A 585 -18.37 4.18 5.27
CA ARG A 585 -17.58 3.15 4.56
C ARG A 585 -17.81 3.11 3.06
N ASN A 586 -18.88 3.73 2.56
CA ASN A 586 -19.25 3.66 1.15
C ASN A 586 -18.34 4.54 0.28
N ILE A 587 -17.60 5.49 0.89
CA ILE A 587 -16.69 6.47 0.26
C ILE A 587 -17.37 7.38 -0.79
N ARG A 588 -18.66 7.16 -1.02
CA ARG A 588 -19.50 7.92 -1.92
C ARG A 588 -20.64 8.55 -1.14
N GLY A 589 -20.78 9.86 -1.24
CA GLY A 589 -21.86 10.60 -0.60
C GLY A 589 -23.22 10.32 -1.25
N GLN A 590 -24.30 10.49 -0.48
CA GLN A 590 -25.67 10.25 -0.95
C GLN A 590 -26.04 11.07 -2.19
N HIS A 591 -25.51 12.28 -2.31
CA HIS A 591 -25.71 13.20 -3.43
C HIS A 591 -24.48 13.34 -4.32
N ALA A 592 -23.57 12.35 -4.28
CA ALA A 592 -22.41 12.30 -5.17
C ALA A 592 -22.85 12.31 -6.64
N LYS A 593 -22.15 13.10 -7.45
CA LYS A 593 -22.34 13.20 -8.89
C LYS A 593 -21.10 12.69 -9.61
N GLN A 594 -21.33 11.92 -10.68
CA GLN A 594 -20.29 11.38 -11.54
C GLN A 594 -20.33 12.08 -12.89
N TYR A 595 -19.15 12.46 -13.38
CA TYR A 595 -18.96 13.19 -14.63
C TYR A 595 -17.89 12.46 -15.45
N PRO A 596 -18.29 11.57 -16.37
CA PRO A 596 -17.37 10.96 -17.32
C PRO A 596 -16.71 12.03 -18.20
N ALA A 597 -15.44 11.85 -18.52
CA ALA A 597 -14.74 12.69 -19.47
C ALA A 597 -15.38 12.59 -20.86
N VAL A 598 -15.41 13.73 -21.57
CA VAL A 598 -15.89 13.81 -22.95
C VAL A 598 -14.68 13.77 -23.87
N LEU A 599 -14.62 12.78 -24.76
CA LEU A 599 -13.59 12.72 -25.80
C LEU A 599 -13.83 13.84 -26.82
N GLU A 600 -12.87 14.75 -26.98
CA GLU A 600 -12.97 15.89 -27.90
C GLU A 600 -12.24 15.62 -29.22
N GLU A 601 -11.08 14.99 -29.14
CA GLU A 601 -10.20 14.76 -30.28
C GLU A 601 -9.36 13.50 -30.06
N VAL A 602 -9.06 12.78 -31.15
CA VAL A 602 -8.03 11.74 -31.14
C VAL A 602 -6.89 12.18 -32.07
N VAL A 603 -5.70 12.29 -31.51
CA VAL A 603 -4.48 12.70 -32.20
C VAL A 603 -3.54 11.52 -32.29
N CYS A 604 -3.12 11.16 -33.50
CA CYS A 604 -2.02 10.22 -33.69
C CYS A 604 -0.70 10.99 -33.50
N GLU A 605 -0.12 10.96 -32.30
CA GLU A 605 1.13 11.69 -31.97
C GLU A 605 2.33 11.09 -32.69
N GLU A 606 2.38 9.76 -32.76
CA GLU A 606 3.47 9.03 -33.38
C GLU A 606 2.91 7.80 -34.07
N ARG A 607 3.40 7.51 -35.26
CA ARG A 607 3.14 6.26 -35.96
C ARG A 607 4.43 5.79 -36.58
N GLY A 608 4.89 4.64 -36.14
CA GLY A 608 6.13 4.07 -36.61
C GLY A 608 6.09 2.55 -36.62
N PRO A 609 7.22 1.95 -37.00
CA PRO A 609 7.28 0.54 -37.31
C PRO A 609 7.31 -0.35 -36.04
N VAL A 610 7.52 0.22 -34.84
CA VAL A 610 7.56 -0.50 -33.56
C VAL A 610 6.27 -0.29 -32.76
N PHE A 611 5.73 0.94 -32.74
CA PHE A 611 4.48 1.27 -32.08
C PHE A 611 3.81 2.51 -32.67
N THR A 612 2.53 2.67 -32.35
CA THR A 612 1.74 3.88 -32.56
C THR A 612 1.34 4.50 -31.23
N ILE A 613 1.43 5.83 -31.10
CA ILE A 613 0.93 6.60 -29.95
C ILE A 613 -0.31 7.38 -30.37
N LEU A 614 -1.42 7.12 -29.69
CA LEU A 614 -2.67 7.86 -29.81
C LEU A 614 -2.91 8.67 -28.54
N ARG A 615 -3.19 9.95 -28.67
CA ARG A 615 -3.67 10.81 -27.59
C ARG A 615 -5.17 11.04 -27.77
N LEU A 616 -5.93 10.62 -26.79
CA LEU A 616 -7.35 10.88 -26.64
C LEU A 616 -7.48 12.13 -25.77
N ARG A 617 -7.70 13.28 -26.41
CA ARG A 617 -7.89 14.56 -25.72
C ARG A 617 -9.31 14.65 -25.20
N GLY A 618 -9.45 14.94 -23.92
CA GLY A 618 -10.75 15.05 -23.29
C GLY A 618 -10.89 16.27 -22.40
N SER A 619 -12.15 16.61 -22.14
CA SER A 619 -12.52 17.52 -21.07
C SER A 619 -13.28 16.77 -19.99
N MET A 620 -13.05 17.13 -18.73
CA MET A 620 -13.72 16.52 -17.59
C MET A 620 -13.99 17.58 -16.53
N THR A 621 -15.19 17.56 -15.95
CA THR A 621 -15.54 18.41 -14.80
C THR A 621 -14.51 18.23 -13.67
N GLY A 622 -14.16 19.31 -12.97
CA GLY A 622 -13.15 19.27 -11.91
C GLY A 622 -11.69 19.17 -12.40
N SER A 623 -11.44 19.34 -13.70
CA SER A 623 -10.10 19.31 -14.29
C SER A 623 -9.86 20.47 -15.26
N MET A 624 -8.60 20.90 -15.32
CA MET A 624 -8.06 21.81 -16.34
C MET A 624 -7.40 21.05 -17.51
N HIS A 625 -7.03 19.79 -17.31
CA HIS A 625 -6.41 18.92 -18.31
C HIS A 625 -6.81 17.46 -18.05
N CYS A 626 -7.23 16.74 -19.09
CA CYS A 626 -7.64 15.34 -18.97
C CYS A 626 -7.41 14.59 -20.30
N ASP A 627 -6.20 14.07 -20.49
CA ASP A 627 -5.83 13.31 -21.67
C ASP A 627 -5.52 11.85 -21.33
N VAL A 628 -5.91 10.94 -22.21
CA VAL A 628 -5.48 9.54 -22.16
C VAL A 628 -4.54 9.26 -23.33
N VAL A 629 -3.34 8.78 -23.06
CA VAL A 629 -2.35 8.41 -24.06
C VAL A 629 -2.23 6.90 -24.13
N LEU A 630 -2.45 6.34 -25.32
CA LEU A 630 -2.32 4.93 -25.63
C LEU A 630 -1.10 4.71 -26.49
N LYS A 631 -0.22 3.80 -26.08
CA LYS A 631 0.89 3.32 -26.92
C LYS A 631 0.66 1.86 -27.27
N LEU A 632 0.47 1.62 -28.56
CA LEU A 632 0.07 0.33 -29.12
C LEU A 632 1.25 -0.24 -29.90
N TYR A 633 1.79 -1.36 -29.43
CA TYR A 633 2.95 -2.01 -30.05
C TYR A 633 2.55 -2.80 -31.30
N GLU A 634 3.35 -2.71 -32.35
CA GLU A 634 3.10 -3.48 -33.58
C GLU A 634 3.39 -4.97 -33.35
N ASP A 635 4.48 -5.30 -32.64
CA ASP A 635 4.98 -6.68 -32.46
C ASP A 635 4.79 -7.25 -31.04
N LEU A 636 4.07 -6.54 -30.16
CA LEU A 636 3.71 -7.03 -28.83
C LEU A 636 2.18 -6.91 -28.60
N PRO A 637 1.53 -7.91 -28.00
CA PRO A 637 0.12 -7.80 -27.59
C PRO A 637 -0.01 -6.97 -26.30
N ARG A 638 0.48 -5.73 -26.35
CA ARG A 638 0.60 -4.81 -25.22
C ARG A 638 0.10 -3.43 -25.61
N ILE A 639 -0.68 -2.82 -24.70
CA ILE A 639 -1.12 -1.43 -24.77
C ILE A 639 -0.61 -0.76 -23.50
N ASP A 640 0.23 0.26 -23.63
CA ASP A 640 0.56 1.11 -22.48
C ASP A 640 -0.43 2.26 -22.39
N LEU A 641 -0.88 2.52 -21.17
CA LEU A 641 -1.86 3.55 -20.83
C LEU A 641 -1.20 4.60 -19.95
N ARG A 642 -1.43 5.88 -20.27
CA ARG A 642 -1.09 7.01 -19.40
C ARG A 642 -2.25 7.97 -19.31
N LEU A 643 -2.73 8.22 -18.10
CA LEU A 643 -3.64 9.33 -17.80
C LEU A 643 -2.82 10.58 -17.45
N GLU A 644 -3.04 11.67 -18.16
CA GLU A 644 -2.53 12.99 -17.83
C GLU A 644 -3.68 13.84 -17.30
N LEU A 645 -3.64 14.13 -16.00
CA LEU A 645 -4.71 14.81 -15.29
C LEU A 645 -4.17 16.06 -14.59
N GLY A 646 -4.84 17.19 -14.77
CA GLY A 646 -4.64 18.41 -13.97
C GLY A 646 -5.95 18.80 -13.32
N LYS A 647 -6.07 18.64 -12.00
CA LYS A 647 -7.30 18.95 -11.26
C LYS A 647 -7.39 20.42 -10.87
N THR A 648 -8.62 20.93 -10.78
CA THR A 648 -8.91 22.20 -10.10
C THR A 648 -8.87 22.01 -8.59
N LEU A 649 -8.47 23.04 -7.84
CA LEU A 649 -8.57 23.01 -6.38
C LEU A 649 -10.04 22.97 -5.95
N SER A 650 -10.35 22.09 -4.99
CA SER A 650 -11.69 21.93 -4.43
C SER A 650 -11.63 21.57 -2.95
N THR A 651 -12.63 22.01 -2.18
CA THR A 651 -12.87 21.56 -0.80
C THR A 651 -13.99 20.52 -0.73
N ASP A 652 -14.66 20.25 -1.85
CA ASP A 652 -15.64 19.17 -1.94
C ASP A 652 -14.95 17.80 -1.86
N ILE A 653 -15.67 16.76 -1.42
CA ILE A 653 -15.10 15.41 -1.41
C ILE A 653 -15.10 14.89 -2.84
N GLU A 654 -13.93 14.54 -3.36
CA GLU A 654 -13.76 14.19 -4.75
C GLU A 654 -12.86 12.99 -4.98
N SER A 655 -13.09 12.28 -6.08
CA SER A 655 -12.30 11.15 -6.54
C SER A 655 -12.27 11.12 -8.06
N VAL A 656 -11.19 10.59 -8.63
CA VAL A 656 -11.10 10.34 -10.07
C VAL A 656 -10.84 8.86 -10.27
N TYR A 657 -11.76 8.22 -10.97
CA TYR A 657 -11.65 6.80 -11.30
C TYR A 657 -11.32 6.64 -12.77
N LEU A 658 -10.55 5.60 -13.08
CA LEU A 658 -10.34 5.15 -14.45
C LEU A 658 -10.99 3.77 -14.59
N PRO A 659 -12.16 3.66 -15.24
CA PRO A 659 -12.82 2.38 -15.47
C PRO A 659 -11.95 1.48 -16.34
N LEU A 660 -11.62 0.32 -15.79
CA LEU A 660 -10.78 -0.69 -16.42
C LEU A 660 -11.49 -2.06 -16.51
N THR A 661 -12.81 -2.03 -16.65
CA THR A 661 -13.66 -3.23 -16.79
C THR A 661 -13.56 -3.82 -18.20
N LEU A 662 -13.44 -5.15 -18.28
CA LEU A 662 -13.37 -5.92 -19.52
C LEU A 662 -14.50 -6.94 -19.59
N ASP A 663 -15.07 -7.18 -20.77
CA ASP A 663 -16.08 -8.22 -21.02
C ASP A 663 -15.42 -9.59 -21.24
N LEU A 664 -15.18 -10.29 -20.13
CA LEU A 664 -14.51 -11.59 -20.09
C LEU A 664 -15.32 -12.60 -19.26
N PRO A 665 -16.51 -13.04 -19.71
CA PRO A 665 -17.44 -13.83 -18.90
C PRO A 665 -16.90 -15.21 -18.48
N ASP A 666 -15.93 -15.74 -19.23
CA ASP A 666 -15.31 -17.04 -18.96
C ASP A 666 -14.02 -16.94 -18.11
N HIS A 667 -13.69 -15.74 -17.60
CA HIS A 667 -12.47 -15.50 -16.81
C HIS A 667 -12.80 -15.13 -15.37
N GLN A 668 -11.90 -15.50 -14.46
CA GLN A 668 -11.93 -15.05 -13.07
C GLN A 668 -10.94 -13.91 -12.87
N LEU A 669 -11.33 -12.91 -12.08
CA LEU A 669 -10.47 -11.80 -11.69
C LEU A 669 -9.61 -12.20 -10.48
N TRP A 670 -8.32 -11.93 -10.58
CA TRP A 670 -7.31 -12.19 -9.57
C TRP A 670 -6.45 -10.95 -9.34
N LEU A 671 -5.99 -10.78 -8.09
CA LEU A 671 -4.98 -9.80 -7.72
C LEU A 671 -4.00 -10.42 -6.70
N ARG A 672 -2.86 -9.76 -6.50
CA ARG A 672 -1.90 -10.08 -5.42
C ARG A 672 -1.74 -8.88 -4.50
N LYS A 673 -1.54 -9.17 -3.20
CA LYS A 673 -1.51 -8.20 -2.12
C LYS A 673 -0.47 -8.58 -1.05
N GLY A 674 0.67 -7.90 -1.05
CA GLY A 674 1.87 -8.15 -0.26
C GLY A 674 2.53 -9.53 -0.47
N GLY A 675 1.93 -10.45 -1.24
CA GLY A 675 2.07 -11.87 -0.99
C GLY A 675 2.34 -12.72 -2.23
N ARG A 676 2.65 -14.01 -1.98
CA ARG A 676 2.85 -15.01 -3.04
C ARG A 676 1.52 -15.52 -3.60
N GLU A 677 0.50 -15.52 -2.75
CA GLU A 677 -0.85 -15.99 -3.04
C GLU A 677 -1.63 -14.94 -3.85
N ALA A 678 -2.33 -15.39 -4.88
CA ALA A 678 -3.32 -14.59 -5.58
C ALA A 678 -4.69 -14.79 -4.92
N MET A 679 -5.49 -13.73 -4.89
CA MET A 679 -6.85 -13.74 -4.36
C MET A 679 -7.85 -13.26 -5.42
N ARG A 680 -9.06 -13.82 -5.37
CA ARG A 680 -10.23 -13.26 -6.04
C ARG A 680 -10.85 -12.20 -5.13
N PRO A 681 -10.86 -10.91 -5.52
CA PRO A 681 -11.46 -9.86 -4.70
C PRO A 681 -12.95 -10.14 -4.46
N GLY A 682 -13.43 -9.93 -3.23
CA GLY A 682 -14.82 -10.24 -2.85
C GLY A 682 -15.10 -11.71 -2.55
N VAL A 683 -14.15 -12.63 -2.80
CA VAL A 683 -14.34 -14.07 -2.65
C VAL A 683 -13.32 -14.69 -1.70
N ASP A 684 -12.03 -14.45 -1.94
CA ASP A 684 -10.94 -15.01 -1.13
C ASP A 684 -10.54 -14.03 -0.03
N GLN A 685 -11.47 -13.72 0.86
CA GLN A 685 -11.29 -12.78 1.98
C GLN A 685 -12.02 -13.22 3.23
N LEU A 686 -11.58 -12.72 4.38
CA LEU A 686 -12.26 -12.96 5.65
C LEU A 686 -13.67 -12.33 5.61
N PRO A 687 -14.71 -13.02 6.09
CA PRO A 687 -16.05 -12.45 6.20
C PRO A 687 -16.05 -11.13 6.96
N GLY A 688 -16.91 -10.20 6.58
CA GLY A 688 -17.05 -8.92 7.27
C GLY A 688 -15.87 -7.95 7.15
N THR A 689 -14.95 -8.19 6.20
CA THR A 689 -13.90 -7.24 5.78
C THR A 689 -14.34 -6.37 4.60
N ASN A 690 -13.49 -5.43 4.16
CA ASN A 690 -13.78 -4.53 3.06
C ASN A 690 -14.03 -5.30 1.75
N MET A 691 -15.11 -4.98 1.04
CA MET A 691 -15.46 -5.57 -0.27
C MET A 691 -15.49 -4.54 -1.41
N GLU A 692 -15.38 -3.25 -1.11
CA GLU A 692 -15.61 -2.18 -2.08
C GLU A 692 -14.35 -1.83 -2.89
N TYR A 693 -13.17 -2.02 -2.30
CA TYR A 693 -11.87 -1.74 -2.92
C TYR A 693 -10.79 -2.64 -2.32
N SER A 694 -9.76 -2.91 -3.09
CA SER A 694 -8.60 -3.68 -2.66
C SER A 694 -7.35 -3.08 -3.26
N MET A 695 -6.28 -3.01 -2.48
CA MET A 695 -4.99 -2.69 -3.04
C MET A 695 -4.35 -3.91 -3.72
N SER A 696 -3.62 -3.66 -4.80
CA SER A 696 -2.82 -4.67 -5.49
C SER A 696 -1.37 -4.24 -5.70
N ASP A 697 -0.47 -5.22 -5.55
CA ASP A 697 0.95 -5.06 -5.84
C ASP A 697 1.24 -4.91 -7.32
N ASP A 698 0.55 -5.66 -8.17
CA ASP A 698 0.89 -5.78 -9.60
C ASP A 698 -0.22 -5.28 -10.53
N GLY A 699 -1.44 -5.12 -10.01
CA GLY A 699 -2.64 -4.85 -10.77
C GLY A 699 -3.56 -6.07 -10.86
N LEU A 700 -4.29 -6.20 -11.97
CA LEU A 700 -5.41 -7.13 -12.10
C LEU A 700 -5.15 -8.16 -13.19
N ALA A 701 -5.48 -9.43 -12.92
CA ALA A 701 -5.38 -10.51 -13.89
C ALA A 701 -6.74 -11.19 -14.09
N TRP A 702 -7.25 -11.19 -15.32
CA TRP A 702 -8.36 -12.04 -15.74
C TRP A 702 -7.80 -13.33 -16.30
N VAL A 703 -8.12 -14.46 -15.68
CA VAL A 703 -7.56 -15.78 -16.03
C VAL A 703 -8.69 -16.75 -16.36
N GLY A 704 -8.60 -17.43 -17.50
CA GLY A 704 -9.56 -18.46 -17.95
C GLY A 704 -8.88 -19.53 -18.82
N GLU A 705 -9.65 -20.52 -19.27
CA GLU A 705 -9.10 -21.64 -20.09
C GLU A 705 -8.51 -21.18 -21.44
N GLY A 706 -9.03 -20.08 -22.00
CA GLY A 706 -8.60 -19.50 -23.28
C GLY A 706 -7.38 -18.58 -23.21
N GLY A 707 -6.75 -18.44 -22.03
CA GLY A 707 -5.65 -17.51 -21.78
C GLY A 707 -5.99 -16.50 -20.67
N GLY A 708 -5.24 -15.40 -20.63
CA GLY A 708 -5.48 -14.35 -19.64
C GLY A 708 -5.16 -12.96 -20.14
N VAL A 709 -5.80 -11.97 -19.52
CA VAL A 709 -5.53 -10.55 -19.71
C VAL A 709 -4.95 -10.01 -18.40
N LEU A 710 -3.79 -9.39 -18.48
CA LEU A 710 -3.13 -8.75 -17.34
C LEU A 710 -3.19 -7.24 -17.55
N LEU A 711 -3.72 -6.54 -16.55
CA LEU A 711 -3.57 -5.11 -16.36
C LEU A 711 -2.50 -4.88 -15.30
N ALA A 712 -1.32 -4.48 -15.75
CA ALA A 712 -0.21 -4.20 -14.84
C ALA A 712 -0.24 -2.73 -14.41
N ALA A 713 -0.30 -2.48 -13.10
CA ALA A 713 -0.33 -1.13 -12.54
C ALA A 713 1.04 -0.77 -11.95
N MET A 714 1.75 0.18 -12.59
CA MET A 714 3.04 0.65 -12.08
C MET A 714 2.88 1.75 -11.02
N ASP A 715 1.88 2.62 -11.17
CA ASP A 715 1.87 3.91 -10.48
C ASP A 715 0.81 4.00 -9.38
N THR A 716 -0.24 3.19 -9.47
CA THR A 716 -1.40 3.23 -8.55
C THR A 716 -1.74 1.82 -8.10
N PRO A 717 -1.78 1.55 -6.79
CA PRO A 717 -2.01 0.22 -6.26
C PRO A 717 -3.47 -0.02 -5.88
N LEU A 718 -4.42 0.83 -6.29
CA LEU A 718 -5.85 0.76 -5.93
C LEU A 718 -6.72 0.43 -7.14
#